data_AF-A0A8H5RVA3-F1
#
_entry.id   AF-A0A8H5RVA3-F1
#
_cell.length_a   1.000
_cell.length_b   1.000
_cell.length_c   1.000
_cell.angle_alpha   90.00
_cell.angle_beta   90.00
_cell.angle_gamma   90.00
#
_symmetry.space_group_name_H-M   'P 1'
#
loop_
_entity.id
_entity.type
_entity.pdbx_description
1 polymer ?
#
loop_
_entity_poly.entity_id
_entity_poly.type
_entity_poly.pdbx_seq_one_letter_code
_entity_poly.pdbx_strand_id
1 'polypeptide(L)'
;MSVDQVFRSWYKGDDANKADIAQEAFNSVEKHFEQSNSLSSDEKALLGKKSSLKDVEKAVSDAFAKYEAKSEASKTRKWLLKASESICHYGQVLDVFVQHHPEYVSLAWGLMKVMFISVVNHGETLKLLSKSLFEVAQRLPRIEHLSALYPTKNMKLAIESLYSCIMEFLLIAHSWCNESKFKHIYHSFTRPHELRYGDLLQRIESCTDNINELATVGSQTELRVMHNTQSSKLNEIISSLQTSEKTRQAQIDGLNCAISRLEISSRDHDRKLDLIMQWLEASGLTINDLLTKIETFHSIQTSAQLDTNQKLSSLQLSQALANFSHSLEDPRSLYKHHLFLRNRRASGRGATVSTNEFWLSPKLAKWSYCPHSSLTIIRGSFTTRWAIQDFAIDIIQAVSMMKIPAIWVLGSANKTSPNAMLSPADLVRYLTYQALQIEGTVTTEKQMSLRHSQLEEAKTSQDWLGLFKLIMQYLGKQIYIVIDLSTVACGPKGSGQVNLISQLNEMLEDLSNKRLHKGSQTRVKIILLVYDYNWMSLIPREIYDRLVPVKISGTKGLQGRRRRTALRTLAVLRHLIPLDPSALAEADRVSSEIPRWSLGTSIRIKNSSCPFCRLVLSHLDPDFIASSSPDEVELSWTLGHFNRRSFSANRARFDTSIGFSSSMETSGHPDSTSRFLLEPQTGPVVDTSRILRWISSCEHLHGSECAMPTNLPFAEAFPDLRVLRFIDTYGHCIVEMTSFEKYIALSYVWGAVANFRLTKANRAALLMPGSLNTVFYMLPSTIKDAITLTRRLGCRYLWVDALCLMQNDTEDLKLGVNVMDFVYERAWLTVIAACGHDANARLPGVQEGTRDYSYNTFEIVPGVEMGILAGLDGLLKRSVYDSRAWTFQEQVLSRRVLYFIENKVFYRCRGAEHAEHFVDDLSQTFSVETMGIQRSEAVYMDDPLKDFSYVLFFYTQKVLTNQNDTSRAMAGIIRRISKAMKCSFFQGLPTATFDLFITFCAFPNTLHRRSIFPSYSWTGWRGSIDMDSVTPANNEANTWLRDRTWVVWYKRNPSGIASLVWDPDANPSFPLSDMKYAGYRHRRPFSDGRYVPGQLDTRRTMPTEQVSFSREVPAYPMLQFWTLSLFYRIFEIDVFRATGYLEDSNSNICGFVSLDGFEETDFFKSRGSYEIILLSEARACSLVGLKGISWRDLYPLTGGQWRFYNIMILEWYGGIAERRGFGVLNQGAVEFSLAPGPSWKEIFLA
;
A
#
# COMPACT_ATOMS: atom_id res chain seq x y z
N MET A 1 -7.94 -6.30 -54.08
CA MET A 1 -7.05 -6.26 -52.90
C MET A 1 -7.83 -6.83 -51.72
N SER A 2 -7.30 -7.84 -51.02
CA SER A 2 -7.97 -8.41 -49.85
C SER A 2 -7.93 -7.43 -48.67
N VAL A 3 -8.89 -7.53 -47.74
CA VAL A 3 -8.90 -6.73 -46.49
C VAL A 3 -7.57 -6.88 -45.74
N ASP A 4 -6.95 -8.08 -45.82
CA ASP A 4 -5.61 -8.37 -45.29
C ASP A 4 -4.47 -7.57 -45.95
N GLN A 5 -4.56 -7.27 -47.26
CA GLN A 5 -3.56 -6.46 -47.96
C GLN A 5 -3.64 -4.97 -47.60
N VAL A 6 -4.86 -4.45 -47.38
CA VAL A 6 -5.06 -3.08 -46.86
C VAL A 6 -4.58 -3.00 -45.40
N PHE A 7 -4.83 -4.04 -44.60
CA PHE A 7 -4.40 -4.13 -43.20
C PHE A 7 -2.88 -4.22 -43.02
N ARG A 8 -2.19 -5.01 -43.84
CA ARG A 8 -0.71 -5.06 -43.82
C ARG A 8 -0.04 -3.74 -44.20
N SER A 9 -0.76 -2.86 -44.93
CA SER A 9 -0.25 -1.52 -45.27
C SER A 9 -0.31 -0.52 -44.12
N TRP A 10 -1.18 -0.75 -43.12
CA TRP A 10 -1.29 0.10 -41.93
C TRP A 10 -0.20 -0.17 -40.89
N TYR A 11 0.33 -1.41 -40.82
CA TYR A 11 1.31 -1.84 -39.81
C TYR A 11 2.74 -2.01 -40.33
N LYS A 12 3.02 -1.81 -41.62
CA LYS A 12 4.41 -1.66 -42.09
C LYS A 12 4.92 -0.25 -41.78
N GLY A 13 5.23 -0.01 -40.51
CA GLY A 13 6.32 0.92 -40.20
C GLY A 13 7.63 0.22 -40.54
N ASP A 14 8.52 0.89 -41.25
CA ASP A 14 9.86 0.36 -41.54
C ASP A 14 10.51 -0.11 -40.23
N ASP A 15 10.98 -1.36 -40.19
CA ASP A 15 11.72 -1.97 -39.07
C ASP A 15 13.11 -1.33 -38.83
N ALA A 16 13.34 -0.12 -39.35
CA ALA A 16 14.55 0.66 -39.18
C ALA A 16 14.22 1.92 -38.36
N ASN A 17 14.75 1.95 -37.14
CA ASN A 17 14.61 3.01 -36.13
C ASN A 17 13.21 3.14 -35.51
N LYS A 18 13.05 2.52 -34.32
CA LYS A 18 12.16 3.01 -33.26
C LYS A 18 12.66 4.38 -32.75
N ALA A 19 12.76 5.37 -33.63
CA ALA A 19 12.94 6.75 -33.23
C ALA A 19 11.59 7.27 -32.73
N ASP A 20 11.64 7.93 -31.58
CA ASP A 20 10.48 8.45 -30.90
C ASP A 20 9.64 9.35 -31.82
N ILE A 21 8.43 8.89 -32.16
CA ILE A 21 7.51 9.58 -33.08
C ILE A 21 7.17 10.98 -32.56
N ALA A 22 7.17 11.17 -31.24
CA ALA A 22 6.98 12.46 -30.61
C ALA A 22 8.17 13.41 -30.88
N GLN A 23 9.40 12.89 -30.92
CA GLN A 23 10.61 13.64 -31.27
C GLN A 23 10.64 14.12 -32.71
N GLU A 24 10.24 13.28 -33.66
CA GLU A 24 10.17 13.71 -35.07
C GLU A 24 9.06 14.75 -35.30
N ALA A 25 7.91 14.56 -34.63
CA ALA A 25 6.81 15.50 -34.63
C ALA A 25 7.23 16.87 -34.07
N PHE A 26 7.95 16.88 -32.95
CA PHE A 26 8.45 18.09 -32.31
C PHE A 26 9.46 18.84 -33.19
N ASN A 27 10.46 18.15 -33.75
CA ASN A 27 11.48 18.77 -34.60
C ASN A 27 10.88 19.42 -35.87
N SER A 28 9.77 18.85 -36.38
CA SER A 28 9.00 19.42 -37.49
C SER A 28 8.33 20.74 -37.08
N VAL A 29 7.73 20.79 -35.89
CA VAL A 29 7.08 21.98 -35.34
C VAL A 29 8.11 23.07 -35.03
N GLU A 30 9.24 22.74 -34.40
CA GLU A 30 10.31 23.70 -34.08
C GLU A 30 10.84 24.40 -35.34
N LYS A 31 11.16 23.62 -36.37
CA LYS A 31 11.62 24.14 -37.67
C LYS A 31 10.57 25.02 -38.35
N HIS A 32 9.29 24.69 -38.22
CA HIS A 32 8.18 25.51 -38.73
C HIS A 32 8.12 26.87 -38.03
N PHE A 33 8.30 26.91 -36.71
CA PHE A 33 8.27 28.16 -35.93
C PHE A 33 9.53 29.00 -36.10
N GLU A 34 10.73 28.42 -36.21
CA GLU A 34 11.97 29.16 -36.51
C GLU A 34 11.91 29.92 -37.85
N GLN A 35 11.28 29.28 -38.85
CA GLN A 35 11.08 29.82 -40.19
C GLN A 35 9.89 30.80 -40.28
N SER A 36 9.05 30.87 -39.24
CA SER A 36 7.92 31.78 -39.20
C SER A 36 8.38 33.24 -39.00
N ASN A 37 7.74 34.17 -39.71
CA ASN A 37 7.95 35.62 -39.56
C ASN A 37 7.22 36.23 -38.35
N SER A 38 6.54 35.41 -37.53
CA SER A 38 5.71 35.85 -36.41
C SER A 38 6.46 36.09 -35.10
N LEU A 39 7.73 35.66 -35.00
CA LEU A 39 8.55 35.78 -33.78
C LEU A 39 9.52 36.96 -33.87
N SER A 40 9.62 37.74 -32.79
CA SER A 40 10.61 38.82 -32.62
C SER A 40 12.04 38.27 -32.45
N SER A 41 13.05 39.12 -32.64
CA SER A 41 14.46 38.75 -32.52
C SER A 41 14.84 38.21 -31.13
N ASP A 42 14.18 38.71 -30.07
CA ASP A 42 14.39 38.27 -28.70
C ASP A 42 13.73 36.91 -28.42
N GLU A 43 12.55 36.65 -28.99
CA GLU A 43 11.85 35.36 -28.91
C GLU A 43 12.61 34.25 -29.66
N LYS A 44 13.21 34.56 -30.81
CA LYS A 44 14.10 33.64 -31.56
C LYS A 44 15.39 33.32 -30.78
N ALA A 45 15.94 34.28 -30.04
CA ALA A 45 17.12 34.07 -29.21
C ALA A 45 16.86 33.20 -27.96
N LEU A 46 15.60 33.15 -27.50
CA LEU A 46 15.16 32.33 -26.37
C LEU A 46 14.93 30.87 -26.75
N LEU A 47 14.36 30.60 -27.93
CA LEU A 47 14.23 29.24 -28.49
C LEU A 47 15.58 28.51 -28.58
N GLY A 48 16.67 29.25 -28.82
CA GLY A 48 18.03 28.70 -28.89
C GLY A 48 18.76 28.49 -27.55
N LYS A 49 18.19 28.85 -26.39
CA LYS A 49 18.84 28.70 -25.07
C LYS A 49 18.09 27.73 -24.16
N LYS A 50 18.70 26.57 -23.89
CA LYS A 50 18.22 25.59 -22.90
C LYS A 50 18.06 26.27 -21.52
N SER A 51 16.84 26.56 -21.09
CA SER A 51 16.55 27.19 -19.80
C SER A 51 16.24 26.12 -18.74
N SER A 52 16.85 26.23 -17.55
CA SER A 52 16.70 25.24 -16.48
C SER A 52 15.71 25.69 -15.38
N LEU A 53 15.18 24.76 -14.59
CA LEU A 53 14.35 25.07 -13.42
C LEU A 53 15.03 26.08 -12.48
N LYS A 54 16.34 25.93 -12.26
CA LYS A 54 17.14 26.87 -11.46
C LYS A 54 17.12 28.30 -12.00
N ASP A 55 17.01 28.45 -13.31
CA ASP A 55 16.92 29.77 -13.95
C ASP A 55 15.56 30.43 -13.73
N VAL A 56 14.49 29.62 -13.66
CA VAL A 56 13.13 30.06 -13.35
C VAL A 56 13.00 30.39 -11.87
N GLU A 57 13.51 29.52 -10.99
CA GLU A 57 13.59 29.75 -9.54
C GLU A 57 14.36 31.03 -9.22
N LYS A 58 15.49 31.25 -9.91
CA LYS A 58 16.26 32.49 -9.78
C LYS A 58 15.45 33.71 -10.25
N ALA A 59 14.76 33.63 -11.37
CA ALA A 59 13.91 34.71 -11.85
C ALA A 59 12.73 35.02 -10.89
N VAL A 60 12.13 33.99 -10.30
CA VAL A 60 11.09 34.13 -9.27
C VAL A 60 11.67 34.76 -8.00
N SER A 61 12.86 34.35 -7.58
CA SER A 61 13.56 34.93 -6.43
C SER A 61 13.97 36.39 -6.67
N ASP A 62 14.46 36.72 -7.85
CA ASP A 62 14.80 38.09 -8.27
C ASP A 62 13.55 38.98 -8.36
N ALA A 63 12.42 38.42 -8.82
CA ALA A 63 11.12 39.09 -8.82
C ALA A 63 10.58 39.30 -7.39
N PHE A 64 10.78 38.31 -6.51
CA PHE A 64 10.44 38.39 -5.09
C PHE A 64 11.27 39.48 -4.39
N ALA A 65 12.57 39.54 -4.64
CA ALA A 65 13.48 40.56 -4.08
C ALA A 65 13.15 41.98 -4.57
N LYS A 66 12.84 42.16 -5.86
CA LYS A 66 12.36 43.45 -6.41
C LYS A 66 11.02 43.87 -5.82
N TYR A 67 10.19 42.92 -5.43
CA TYR A 67 8.88 43.16 -4.83
C TYR A 67 8.96 43.42 -3.33
N GLU A 68 9.84 42.74 -2.58
CA GLU A 68 10.10 43.00 -1.15
C GLU A 68 10.65 44.41 -0.88
N ALA A 69 11.25 45.04 -1.89
CA ALA A 69 11.58 46.47 -1.83
C ALA A 69 10.35 47.41 -1.79
N LYS A 70 9.11 46.88 -1.89
CA LYS A 70 7.85 47.62 -1.74
C LYS A 70 7.07 47.14 -0.49
N SER A 71 6.45 48.09 0.21
CA SER A 71 5.79 47.98 1.54
C SER A 71 5.00 46.68 1.84
N GLU A 72 5.08 46.25 3.11
CA GLU A 72 4.66 44.95 3.68
C GLU A 72 3.16 44.57 3.60
N ALA A 73 2.25 45.46 3.20
CA ALA A 73 0.79 45.23 3.30
C ALA A 73 0.12 44.69 2.02
N SER A 74 0.87 44.08 1.10
CA SER A 74 0.36 43.82 -0.25
C SER A 74 -0.07 42.37 -0.50
N LYS A 75 -1.32 42.18 -0.95
CA LYS A 75 -1.96 40.90 -1.32
C LYS A 75 -1.12 40.07 -2.31
N THR A 76 -0.23 40.71 -3.07
CA THR A 76 0.65 40.08 -4.06
C THR A 76 1.78 39.24 -3.44
N ARG A 77 2.19 39.49 -2.17
CA ARG A 77 3.20 38.66 -1.46
C ARG A 77 2.71 37.24 -1.19
N LYS A 78 1.47 37.11 -0.67
CA LYS A 78 0.80 35.81 -0.46
C LYS A 78 0.58 35.05 -1.77
N TRP A 79 0.43 35.78 -2.88
CA TRP A 79 0.17 35.21 -4.20
C TRP A 79 1.45 34.71 -4.89
N LEU A 80 2.56 35.45 -4.75
CA LEU A 80 3.89 35.02 -5.20
C LEU A 80 4.35 33.75 -4.47
N LEU A 81 4.06 33.63 -3.17
CA LEU A 81 4.28 32.40 -2.38
C LEU A 81 3.45 31.21 -2.88
N LYS A 82 2.17 31.41 -3.22
CA LYS A 82 1.33 30.34 -3.81
C LYS A 82 1.73 29.97 -5.24
N ALA A 83 2.22 30.92 -6.02
CA ALA A 83 2.76 30.67 -7.35
C ALA A 83 4.09 29.90 -7.29
N SER A 84 4.98 30.22 -6.34
CA SER A 84 6.20 29.44 -6.12
C SER A 84 5.89 28.03 -5.62
N GLU A 85 4.91 27.87 -4.73
CA GLU A 85 4.42 26.54 -4.30
C GLU A 85 3.85 25.73 -5.48
N SER A 86 3.11 26.38 -6.39
CA SER A 86 2.60 25.72 -7.61
C SER A 86 3.74 25.32 -8.55
N ILE A 87 4.76 26.17 -8.74
CA ILE A 87 5.94 25.85 -9.56
C ILE A 87 6.75 24.71 -8.93
N CYS A 88 6.93 24.67 -7.61
CA CYS A 88 7.61 23.56 -6.93
C CYS A 88 6.79 22.27 -6.99
N HIS A 89 5.46 22.35 -6.96
CA HIS A 89 4.56 21.20 -7.08
C HIS A 89 4.58 20.62 -8.51
N TYR A 90 4.52 21.46 -9.55
CA TYR A 90 4.61 21.02 -10.94
C TYR A 90 6.05 20.78 -11.43
N GLY A 91 7.05 21.30 -10.72
CA GLY A 91 8.47 21.02 -10.96
C GLY A 91 8.79 19.54 -10.83
N GLN A 92 8.12 18.83 -9.92
CA GLN A 92 8.26 17.38 -9.77
C GLN A 92 7.63 16.60 -10.93
N VAL A 93 6.55 17.12 -11.52
CA VAL A 93 5.89 16.54 -12.71
C VAL A 93 6.76 16.80 -13.95
N LEU A 94 7.30 18.01 -14.09
CA LEU A 94 8.22 18.41 -15.16
C LEU A 94 9.62 17.78 -15.05
N ASP A 95 10.07 17.41 -13.85
CA ASP A 95 11.31 16.64 -13.63
C ASP A 95 11.21 15.21 -14.15
N VAL A 96 9.99 14.65 -14.22
CA VAL A 96 9.74 13.39 -14.95
C VAL A 96 9.90 13.61 -16.46
N PHE A 97 9.45 14.74 -17.01
CA PHE A 97 9.71 15.10 -18.42
C PHE A 97 11.21 15.33 -18.71
N VAL A 98 11.98 15.90 -17.76
CA VAL A 98 13.44 16.12 -17.88
C VAL A 98 14.21 14.82 -18.05
N GLN A 99 13.73 13.73 -17.44
CA GLN A 99 14.40 12.42 -17.47
C GLN A 99 14.25 11.69 -18.82
N HIS A 100 13.27 12.06 -19.64
CA HIS A 100 12.99 11.38 -20.91
C HIS A 100 13.33 12.22 -22.15
N HIS A 101 13.01 13.54 -22.16
CA HIS A 101 13.32 14.43 -23.29
C HIS A 101 13.68 15.87 -22.84
N PRO A 102 14.96 16.13 -22.50
CA PRO A 102 15.38 17.38 -21.87
C PRO A 102 15.28 18.63 -22.77
N GLU A 103 15.09 18.45 -24.08
CA GLU A 103 15.07 19.56 -25.05
C GLU A 103 13.72 20.30 -25.03
N TYR A 104 12.61 19.55 -24.90
CA TYR A 104 11.23 20.07 -24.87
C TYR A 104 10.94 20.92 -23.64
N VAL A 105 11.49 20.49 -22.52
CA VAL A 105 11.28 21.09 -21.19
C VAL A 105 12.02 22.41 -21.08
N SER A 106 13.16 22.52 -21.76
CA SER A 106 14.01 23.72 -21.72
C SER A 106 13.37 24.96 -22.38
N LEU A 107 12.51 24.74 -23.37
CA LEU A 107 11.76 25.78 -24.07
C LEU A 107 10.53 26.23 -23.28
N ALA A 108 9.78 25.28 -22.73
CA ALA A 108 8.67 25.56 -21.82
C ALA A 108 9.16 26.31 -20.57
N TRP A 109 10.30 25.90 -19.98
CA TRP A 109 10.95 26.63 -18.90
C TRP A 109 11.46 28.00 -19.32
N GLY A 110 11.97 28.16 -20.55
CA GLY A 110 12.40 29.43 -21.10
C GLY A 110 11.27 30.44 -21.22
N LEU A 111 10.12 30.01 -21.73
CA LEU A 111 8.91 30.84 -21.86
C LEU A 111 8.28 31.14 -20.49
N MET A 112 8.25 30.18 -19.56
CA MET A 112 7.79 30.40 -18.18
C MET A 112 8.67 31.42 -17.45
N LYS A 113 10.00 31.31 -17.58
CA LYS A 113 10.96 32.27 -17.01
C LYS A 113 10.66 33.70 -17.48
N VAL A 114 10.43 33.88 -18.78
CA VAL A 114 10.12 35.20 -19.37
C VAL A 114 8.76 35.71 -18.90
N MET A 115 7.74 34.85 -18.84
CA MET A 115 6.43 35.24 -18.29
C MET A 115 6.54 35.72 -16.84
N PHE A 116 7.27 35.01 -15.97
CA PHE A 116 7.39 35.42 -14.57
C PHE A 116 8.17 36.73 -14.40
N ILE A 117 9.13 37.01 -15.30
CA ILE A 117 9.84 38.30 -15.35
C ILE A 117 8.90 39.43 -15.81
N SER A 118 8.05 39.21 -16.81
CA SER A 118 7.11 40.22 -17.33
C SER A 118 5.91 40.48 -16.39
N VAL A 119 5.49 39.51 -15.57
CA VAL A 119 4.21 39.57 -14.81
C VAL A 119 4.33 40.24 -13.43
N VAL A 120 5.45 40.89 -13.10
CA VAL A 120 5.63 41.70 -11.88
C VAL A 120 4.58 42.84 -11.74
N ASN A 121 3.77 43.12 -12.78
CA ASN A 121 2.76 44.18 -12.78
C ASN A 121 1.27 43.76 -12.89
N HIS A 122 0.90 42.48 -13.10
CA HIS A 122 -0.51 42.11 -13.40
C HIS A 122 -0.95 40.76 -12.81
N GLY A 123 -1.57 40.78 -11.61
CA GLY A 123 -1.91 39.57 -10.83
C GLY A 123 -3.13 38.75 -11.31
N GLU A 124 -4.11 39.35 -11.97
CA GLU A 124 -5.32 38.63 -12.45
C GLU A 124 -5.02 37.75 -13.68
N THR A 125 -4.15 38.23 -14.57
CA THR A 125 -3.61 37.55 -15.76
C THR A 125 -2.95 36.21 -15.44
N LEU A 126 -2.18 36.13 -14.34
CA LEU A 126 -1.44 34.93 -13.96
C LEU A 126 -2.37 33.79 -13.49
N LYS A 127 -3.51 34.12 -12.88
CA LYS A 127 -4.49 33.14 -12.38
C LYS A 127 -5.20 32.38 -13.50
N LEU A 128 -5.49 33.07 -14.59
CA LEU A 128 -6.14 32.47 -15.76
C LEU A 128 -5.15 31.57 -16.51
N LEU A 129 -3.92 32.06 -16.72
CA LEU A 129 -2.85 31.32 -17.39
C LEU A 129 -2.42 30.07 -16.60
N SER A 130 -2.35 30.14 -15.26
CA SER A 130 -2.00 28.97 -14.45
C SER A 130 -3.07 27.88 -14.49
N LYS A 131 -4.36 28.26 -14.54
CA LYS A 131 -5.48 27.31 -14.70
C LYS A 131 -5.43 26.63 -16.07
N SER A 132 -5.19 27.38 -17.14
CA SER A 132 -5.10 26.82 -18.50
C SER A 132 -3.88 25.90 -18.67
N LEU A 133 -2.72 26.24 -18.09
CA LEU A 133 -1.53 25.39 -18.12
C LEU A 133 -1.72 24.07 -17.35
N PHE A 134 -2.46 24.10 -16.24
CA PHE A 134 -2.82 22.91 -15.47
C PHE A 134 -3.70 21.94 -16.26
N GLU A 135 -4.73 22.46 -16.93
CA GLU A 135 -5.65 21.68 -17.75
C GLU A 135 -4.94 21.00 -18.95
N VAL A 136 -3.91 21.64 -19.51
CA VAL A 136 -3.06 21.03 -20.55
C VAL A 136 -2.13 19.96 -19.95
N ALA A 137 -1.49 20.26 -18.81
CA ALA A 137 -0.52 19.36 -18.18
C ALA A 137 -1.12 18.03 -17.70
N GLN A 138 -2.36 18.03 -17.21
CA GLN A 138 -3.05 16.80 -16.77
C GLN A 138 -3.33 15.80 -17.91
N ARG A 139 -3.36 16.27 -19.17
CA ARG A 139 -3.77 15.46 -20.32
C ARG A 139 -2.60 14.80 -21.05
N LEU A 140 -1.37 15.31 -20.90
CA LEU A 140 -0.18 14.87 -21.64
C LEU A 140 0.38 13.48 -21.27
N PRO A 141 0.45 13.05 -19.99
CA PRO A 141 1.03 11.74 -19.63
C PRO A 141 0.29 10.54 -20.25
N ARG A 142 -1.01 10.71 -20.49
CA ARG A 142 -1.87 9.70 -21.11
C ARG A 142 -1.60 9.54 -22.61
N ILE A 143 -1.18 10.61 -23.28
CA ILE A 143 -0.93 10.64 -24.73
C ILE A 143 0.37 9.90 -25.07
N GLU A 144 1.37 9.96 -24.21
CA GLU A 144 2.63 9.21 -24.34
C GLU A 144 2.43 7.69 -24.29
N HIS A 145 1.58 7.23 -23.36
CA HIS A 145 1.26 5.79 -23.27
C HIS A 145 0.52 5.31 -24.54
N LEU A 146 -0.38 6.14 -25.08
CA LEU A 146 -1.13 5.81 -26.29
C LEU A 146 -0.26 5.88 -27.57
N SER A 147 0.71 6.78 -27.63
CA SER A 147 1.63 6.90 -28.77
C SER A 147 2.63 5.75 -28.84
N ALA A 148 3.07 5.24 -27.68
CA ALA A 148 3.94 4.06 -27.58
C ALA A 148 3.19 2.76 -27.96
N LEU A 149 1.90 2.68 -27.63
CA LEU A 149 1.06 1.50 -27.92
C LEU A 149 0.58 1.46 -29.38
N TYR A 150 0.30 2.60 -30.01
CA TYR A 150 -0.28 2.68 -31.36
C TYR A 150 0.52 3.62 -32.29
N PRO A 151 1.75 3.25 -32.70
CA PRO A 151 2.66 4.09 -33.49
C PRO A 151 2.24 4.17 -34.98
N THR A 152 1.05 4.72 -35.24
CA THR A 152 0.49 4.85 -36.59
C THR A 152 0.82 6.22 -37.19
N LYS A 153 0.83 6.32 -38.53
CA LYS A 153 1.03 7.59 -39.24
C LYS A 153 -0.01 8.66 -38.86
N ASN A 154 -1.25 8.23 -38.57
CA ASN A 154 -2.32 9.12 -38.13
C ASN A 154 -2.12 9.60 -36.68
N MET A 155 -1.61 8.73 -35.80
CA MET A 155 -1.23 9.09 -34.42
C MET A 155 -0.11 10.14 -34.41
N LYS A 156 0.89 10.00 -35.29
CA LYS A 156 1.97 11.00 -35.47
C LYS A 156 1.41 12.38 -35.85
N LEU A 157 0.54 12.45 -36.86
CA LEU A 157 -0.06 13.71 -37.31
C LEU A 157 -0.96 14.36 -36.24
N ALA A 158 -1.66 13.55 -35.44
CA ALA A 158 -2.48 14.05 -34.35
C ALA A 158 -1.62 14.65 -33.22
N ILE A 159 -0.47 14.04 -32.92
CA ILE A 159 0.50 14.53 -31.94
C ILE A 159 1.20 15.82 -32.43
N GLU A 160 1.57 15.89 -33.72
CA GLU A 160 2.10 17.12 -34.35
C GLU A 160 1.12 18.30 -34.22
N SER A 161 -0.17 18.03 -34.43
CA SER A 161 -1.24 19.04 -34.32
C SER A 161 -1.40 19.53 -32.89
N LEU A 162 -1.33 18.63 -31.91
CA LEU A 162 -1.38 18.97 -30.49
C LEU A 162 -0.19 19.86 -30.07
N TYR A 163 1.04 19.49 -30.45
CA TYR A 163 2.23 20.28 -30.11
C TYR A 163 2.24 21.65 -30.76
N SER A 164 1.75 21.76 -31.99
CA SER A 164 1.57 23.05 -32.67
C SER A 164 0.60 23.97 -31.90
N CYS A 165 -0.51 23.42 -31.39
CA CYS A 165 -1.48 24.20 -30.61
C CYS A 165 -0.93 24.65 -29.25
N ILE A 166 -0.12 23.81 -28.58
CA ILE A 166 0.52 24.16 -27.30
C ILE A 166 1.55 25.28 -27.50
N MET A 167 2.37 25.20 -28.55
CA MET A 167 3.35 26.24 -28.89
C MET A 167 2.66 27.56 -29.27
N GLU A 168 1.59 27.51 -30.07
CA GLU A 168 0.78 28.67 -30.44
C GLU A 168 0.15 29.35 -29.21
N PHE A 169 -0.36 28.56 -28.25
CA PHE A 169 -0.90 29.06 -26.98
C PHE A 169 0.16 29.81 -26.15
N LEU A 170 1.36 29.24 -25.98
CA LEU A 170 2.44 29.85 -25.20
C LEU A 170 2.95 31.16 -25.81
N LEU A 171 3.01 31.25 -27.14
CA LEU A 171 3.43 32.46 -27.85
C LEU A 171 2.39 33.59 -27.76
N ILE A 172 1.10 33.25 -27.85
CA ILE A 172 0.02 34.24 -27.69
C ILE A 172 -0.04 34.74 -26.24
N ALA A 173 0.14 33.85 -25.27
CA ALA A 173 0.23 34.23 -23.85
C ALA A 173 1.39 35.21 -23.61
N HIS A 174 2.55 34.96 -24.24
CA HIS A 174 3.72 35.85 -24.16
C HIS A 174 3.45 37.23 -24.78
N SER A 175 2.93 37.28 -26.01
CA SER A 175 2.61 38.53 -26.70
C SER A 175 1.65 39.41 -25.89
N TRP A 176 0.65 38.78 -25.26
CA TRP A 176 -0.33 39.47 -24.43
C TRP A 176 0.28 40.04 -23.13
N CYS A 177 1.24 39.34 -22.52
CA CYS A 177 1.92 39.82 -21.31
C CYS A 177 2.78 41.08 -21.54
N ASN A 178 3.21 41.33 -22.79
CA ASN A 178 4.09 42.45 -23.13
C ASN A 178 3.34 43.70 -23.66
N GLU A 179 2.00 43.69 -23.72
CA GLU A 179 1.23 44.88 -24.10
C GLU A 179 1.21 45.96 -23.00
N SER A 180 1.18 47.24 -23.39
CA SER A 180 1.17 48.36 -22.43
C SER A 180 -0.16 48.45 -21.67
N LYS A 181 -0.15 48.98 -20.43
CA LYS A 181 -1.34 49.14 -19.57
C LYS A 181 -2.55 49.79 -20.27
N PHE A 182 -2.31 50.74 -21.17
CA PHE A 182 -3.35 51.45 -21.91
C PHE A 182 -3.95 50.59 -23.03
N LYS A 183 -3.14 49.72 -23.65
CA LYS A 183 -3.57 48.76 -24.67
C LYS A 183 -4.39 47.62 -24.07
N HIS A 184 -4.04 47.14 -22.88
CA HIS A 184 -4.82 46.15 -22.12
C HIS A 184 -6.22 46.64 -21.76
N ILE A 185 -6.35 47.90 -21.33
CA ILE A 185 -7.65 48.52 -21.05
C ILE A 185 -8.43 48.71 -22.35
N TYR A 186 -7.80 49.19 -23.42
CA TYR A 186 -8.47 49.35 -24.71
C TYR A 186 -8.93 48.02 -25.31
N HIS A 187 -8.13 46.96 -25.21
CA HIS A 187 -8.47 45.62 -25.70
C HIS A 187 -9.53 44.92 -24.82
N SER A 188 -9.55 45.14 -23.49
CA SER A 188 -10.62 44.62 -22.64
C SER A 188 -11.98 45.26 -22.91
N PHE A 189 -12.01 46.51 -23.40
CA PHE A 189 -13.23 47.21 -23.80
C PHE A 189 -13.67 46.95 -25.25
N THR A 190 -12.75 46.66 -26.18
CA THR A 190 -13.08 46.55 -27.61
C THR A 190 -13.19 45.11 -28.14
N ARG A 191 -12.62 44.11 -27.46
CA ARG A 191 -12.78 42.67 -27.79
C ARG A 191 -12.68 41.80 -26.53
N PRO A 192 -13.77 41.21 -26.00
CA PRO A 192 -13.73 40.46 -24.74
C PRO A 192 -12.84 39.22 -24.83
N HIS A 193 -12.25 38.89 -23.67
CA HIS A 193 -11.19 37.90 -23.43
C HIS A 193 -11.43 36.46 -23.94
N GLU A 194 -12.67 36.12 -24.31
CA GLU A 194 -13.10 34.79 -24.77
C GLU A 194 -12.62 34.46 -26.20
N LEU A 195 -12.37 35.46 -27.05
CA LEU A 195 -12.15 35.29 -28.50
C LEU A 195 -10.68 35.07 -28.94
N ARG A 196 -9.76 34.66 -28.06
CA ARG A 196 -8.40 34.25 -28.47
C ARG A 196 -7.85 32.97 -27.84
N TYR A 197 -8.24 32.62 -26.61
CA TYR A 197 -7.77 31.39 -25.95
C TYR A 197 -8.81 30.28 -25.91
N GLY A 198 -10.11 30.60 -26.01
CA GLY A 198 -11.19 29.61 -26.05
C GLY A 198 -11.04 28.66 -27.23
N ASP A 199 -10.87 29.20 -28.44
CA ASP A 199 -10.66 28.43 -29.67
C ASP A 199 -9.40 27.55 -29.60
N LEU A 200 -8.34 28.01 -28.94
CA LEU A 200 -7.08 27.25 -28.80
C LEU A 200 -7.19 26.14 -27.76
N LEU A 201 -7.84 26.39 -26.62
CA LEU A 201 -8.11 25.35 -25.62
C LEU A 201 -9.08 24.29 -26.16
N GLN A 202 -10.09 24.72 -26.92
CA GLN A 202 -11.00 23.83 -27.63
C GLN A 202 -10.30 23.03 -28.74
N ARG A 203 -9.31 23.63 -29.44
CA ARG A 203 -8.44 22.92 -30.39
C ARG A 203 -7.54 21.90 -29.69
N ILE A 204 -6.98 22.23 -28.52
CA ILE A 204 -6.18 21.29 -27.71
C ILE A 204 -7.05 20.12 -27.22
N GLU A 205 -8.27 20.41 -26.78
CA GLU A 205 -9.27 19.41 -26.38
C GLU A 205 -9.64 18.51 -27.57
N SER A 206 -9.98 19.09 -28.73
CA SER A 206 -10.28 18.34 -29.95
C SER A 206 -9.11 17.49 -30.44
N CYS A 207 -7.87 17.98 -30.34
CA CYS A 207 -6.68 17.19 -30.67
C CYS A 207 -6.50 16.02 -29.69
N THR A 208 -6.78 16.22 -28.41
CA THR A 208 -6.69 15.18 -27.37
C THR A 208 -7.76 14.11 -27.57
N ASP A 209 -8.99 14.51 -27.90
CA ASP A 209 -10.10 13.58 -28.17
C ASP A 209 -9.84 12.75 -29.43
N ASN A 210 -9.30 13.36 -30.48
CA ASN A 210 -8.88 12.65 -31.70
C ASN A 210 -7.79 11.58 -31.39
N ILE A 211 -6.82 11.89 -30.55
CA ILE A 211 -5.80 10.93 -30.10
C ILE A 211 -6.45 9.76 -29.33
N ASN A 212 -7.40 10.04 -28.45
CA ASN A 212 -8.13 9.00 -27.70
C ASN A 212 -9.02 8.14 -28.60
N GLU A 213 -9.65 8.73 -29.61
CA GLU A 213 -10.47 8.02 -30.59
C GLU A 213 -9.59 7.09 -31.45
N LEU A 214 -8.45 7.58 -31.96
CA LEU A 214 -7.48 6.79 -32.70
C LEU A 214 -6.94 5.61 -31.88
N ALA A 215 -6.66 5.81 -30.59
CA ALA A 215 -6.25 4.74 -29.69
C ALA A 215 -7.37 3.72 -29.42
N THR A 216 -8.61 4.18 -29.29
CA THR A 216 -9.79 3.31 -29.08
C THR A 216 -10.03 2.45 -30.32
N VAL A 217 -9.93 3.04 -31.52
CA VAL A 217 -10.01 2.32 -32.79
C VAL A 217 -8.87 1.31 -32.93
N GLY A 218 -7.64 1.69 -32.55
CA GLY A 218 -6.49 0.79 -32.49
C GLY A 218 -6.75 -0.42 -31.59
N SER A 219 -7.21 -0.18 -30.36
CA SER A 219 -7.54 -1.23 -29.39
C SER A 219 -8.63 -2.19 -29.87
N GLN A 220 -9.74 -1.66 -30.41
CA GLN A 220 -10.83 -2.47 -30.94
C GLN A 220 -10.40 -3.30 -32.16
N THR A 221 -9.48 -2.75 -32.96
CA THR A 221 -8.94 -3.43 -34.13
C THR A 221 -7.98 -4.55 -33.74
N GLU A 222 -7.10 -4.33 -32.77
CA GLU A 222 -6.22 -5.37 -32.20
C GLU A 222 -7.03 -6.48 -31.55
N LEU A 223 -8.07 -6.16 -30.78
CA LEU A 223 -8.98 -7.16 -30.22
C LEU A 223 -9.62 -8.03 -31.30
N ARG A 224 -10.02 -7.43 -32.42
CA ARG A 224 -10.61 -8.15 -33.55
C ARG A 224 -9.59 -9.05 -34.28
N VAL A 225 -8.38 -8.56 -34.48
CA VAL A 225 -7.28 -9.32 -35.11
C VAL A 225 -6.80 -10.44 -34.19
N MET A 226 -6.68 -10.20 -32.88
CA MET A 226 -6.39 -11.23 -31.90
C MET A 226 -7.47 -12.30 -31.88
N HIS A 227 -8.76 -11.91 -31.86
CA HIS A 227 -9.86 -12.88 -31.92
C HIS A 227 -9.84 -13.72 -33.19
N ASN A 228 -9.58 -13.11 -34.35
CA ASN A 228 -9.50 -13.84 -35.62
C ASN A 228 -8.25 -14.73 -35.71
N THR A 229 -7.11 -14.26 -35.23
CA THR A 229 -5.83 -15.01 -35.24
C THR A 229 -5.87 -16.16 -34.23
N GLN A 230 -6.44 -15.94 -33.04
CA GLN A 230 -6.69 -16.99 -32.06
C GLN A 230 -7.68 -18.01 -32.60
N SER A 231 -8.76 -17.59 -33.25
CA SER A 231 -9.71 -18.53 -33.86
C SER A 231 -9.07 -19.35 -34.98
N SER A 232 -8.23 -18.74 -35.82
CA SER A 232 -7.51 -19.43 -36.89
C SER A 232 -6.48 -20.41 -36.33
N LYS A 233 -5.61 -19.98 -35.40
CA LYS A 233 -4.63 -20.85 -34.74
C LYS A 233 -5.29 -21.94 -33.90
N LEU A 234 -6.42 -21.65 -33.26
CA LEU A 234 -7.18 -22.65 -32.51
C LEU A 234 -7.74 -23.69 -33.46
N ASN A 235 -8.29 -23.30 -34.61
CA ASN A 235 -8.74 -24.24 -35.63
C ASN A 235 -7.59 -25.06 -36.23
N GLU A 236 -6.42 -24.44 -36.43
CA GLU A 236 -5.21 -25.10 -36.94
C GLU A 236 -4.62 -26.09 -35.91
N ILE A 237 -4.59 -25.71 -34.63
CA ILE A 237 -4.19 -26.55 -33.51
C ILE A 237 -5.20 -27.68 -33.31
N ILE A 238 -6.51 -27.42 -33.38
CA ILE A 238 -7.54 -28.47 -33.29
C ILE A 238 -7.39 -29.46 -34.45
N SER A 239 -7.17 -28.97 -35.67
CA SER A 239 -6.98 -29.85 -36.83
C SER A 239 -5.69 -30.67 -36.73
N SER A 240 -4.59 -30.08 -36.26
CA SER A 240 -3.31 -30.79 -36.08
C SER A 240 -3.35 -31.76 -34.90
N LEU A 241 -4.04 -31.42 -33.80
CA LEU A 241 -4.27 -32.32 -32.68
C LEU A 241 -5.16 -33.49 -33.07
N GLN A 242 -6.25 -33.27 -33.80
CA GLN A 242 -7.12 -34.34 -34.31
C GLN A 242 -6.36 -35.26 -35.28
N THR A 243 -5.46 -34.71 -36.10
CA THR A 243 -4.63 -35.49 -37.02
C THR A 243 -3.56 -36.28 -36.26
N SER A 244 -2.90 -35.66 -35.28
CA SER A 244 -1.91 -36.29 -34.40
C SER A 244 -2.53 -37.38 -33.51
N GLU A 245 -3.74 -37.16 -33.01
CA GLU A 245 -4.50 -38.13 -32.21
C GLU A 245 -4.94 -39.32 -33.04
N LYS A 246 -5.44 -39.11 -34.27
CA LYS A 246 -5.69 -40.21 -35.22
C LYS A 246 -4.41 -40.99 -35.55
N THR A 247 -3.28 -40.30 -35.66
CA THR A 247 -1.98 -40.93 -35.97
C THR A 247 -1.46 -41.72 -34.77
N ARG A 248 -1.54 -41.18 -33.55
CA ARG A 248 -1.21 -41.88 -32.30
C ARG A 248 -2.12 -43.08 -32.06
N GLN A 249 -3.41 -42.94 -32.33
CA GLN A 249 -4.36 -44.04 -32.16
C GLN A 249 -4.05 -45.17 -33.15
N ALA A 250 -3.79 -44.85 -34.42
CA ALA A 250 -3.34 -45.84 -35.41
C ALA A 250 -1.98 -46.49 -35.04
N GLN A 251 -1.05 -45.73 -34.46
CA GLN A 251 0.22 -46.26 -33.98
C GLN A 251 0.07 -47.15 -32.74
N ILE A 252 -0.80 -46.80 -31.80
CA ILE A 252 -1.11 -47.59 -30.59
C ILE A 252 -1.84 -48.88 -30.97
N ASP A 253 -2.79 -48.80 -31.90
CA ASP A 253 -3.50 -49.97 -32.42
C ASP A 253 -2.53 -50.91 -33.17
N GLY A 254 -1.57 -50.34 -33.91
CA GLY A 254 -0.46 -51.07 -34.51
C GLY A 254 0.49 -51.70 -33.48
N LEU A 255 0.81 -50.97 -32.40
CA LEU A 255 1.67 -51.45 -31.31
C LEU A 255 1.02 -52.60 -30.54
N ASN A 256 -0.29 -52.49 -30.25
CA ASN A 256 -1.07 -53.52 -29.58
C ASN A 256 -1.21 -54.78 -30.46
N CYS A 257 -1.31 -54.61 -31.78
CA CYS A 257 -1.32 -55.70 -32.76
C CYS A 257 0.06 -56.38 -32.90
N ALA A 258 1.16 -55.65 -32.69
CA ALA A 258 2.52 -56.19 -32.71
C ALA A 258 2.90 -56.87 -31.38
N ILE A 259 2.51 -56.29 -30.24
CA ILE A 259 2.73 -56.85 -28.90
C ILE A 259 1.98 -58.18 -28.72
N SER A 260 0.76 -58.29 -29.25
CA SER A 260 0.00 -59.55 -29.26
C SER A 260 0.62 -60.65 -30.14
N ARG A 261 1.58 -60.32 -31.02
CA ARG A 261 2.35 -61.28 -31.82
C ARG A 261 3.70 -61.68 -31.18
N LEU A 262 4.09 -61.06 -30.07
CA LEU A 262 5.41 -61.23 -29.43
C LEU A 262 5.34 -61.89 -28.04
N GLU A 263 4.57 -62.96 -27.89
CA GLU A 263 4.77 -63.92 -26.78
C GLU A 263 5.97 -64.82 -27.07
N ILE A 264 7.20 -64.34 -26.82
CA ILE A 264 8.40 -65.21 -26.81
C ILE A 264 9.30 -64.86 -25.61
N SER A 265 9.76 -65.92 -24.92
CA SER A 265 10.45 -65.91 -23.63
C SER A 265 11.81 -65.19 -23.59
N SER A 266 12.25 -64.85 -22.37
CA SER A 266 13.28 -63.86 -22.02
C SER A 266 14.75 -64.22 -22.30
N ARG A 267 15.12 -64.82 -23.44
CA ARG A 267 16.51 -65.27 -23.66
C ARG A 267 17.35 -64.71 -24.81
N ASP A 268 16.81 -63.97 -25.77
CA ASP A 268 17.63 -63.44 -26.87
C ASP A 268 17.57 -61.90 -26.95
N HIS A 269 18.59 -61.22 -26.43
CA HIS A 269 18.72 -59.75 -26.47
C HIS A 269 19.11 -59.23 -27.87
N ASP A 270 19.83 -60.02 -28.67
CA ASP A 270 20.32 -59.57 -29.98
C ASP A 270 19.20 -59.49 -31.03
N ARG A 271 18.24 -60.42 -31.00
CA ARG A 271 17.03 -60.35 -31.84
C ARG A 271 16.12 -59.17 -31.55
N LYS A 272 16.17 -58.62 -30.32
CA LYS A 272 15.42 -57.41 -29.95
C LYS A 272 16.02 -56.15 -30.58
N LEU A 273 17.35 -56.09 -30.70
CA LEU A 273 18.04 -54.95 -31.32
C LEU A 273 17.75 -54.85 -32.82
N ASP A 274 17.75 -55.96 -33.55
CA ASP A 274 17.42 -55.98 -34.98
C ASP A 274 15.97 -55.57 -35.27
N LEU A 275 15.03 -56.01 -34.42
CA LEU A 275 13.62 -55.60 -34.52
C LEU A 275 13.41 -54.12 -34.19
N ILE A 276 14.19 -53.56 -33.26
CA ILE A 276 14.17 -52.13 -32.93
C ILE A 276 14.77 -51.30 -34.06
N MET A 277 15.82 -51.78 -34.74
CA MET A 277 16.41 -51.10 -35.91
C MET A 277 15.45 -51.09 -37.11
N GLN A 278 14.78 -52.22 -37.40
CA GLN A 278 13.72 -52.26 -38.42
C GLN A 278 12.54 -51.34 -38.10
N TRP A 279 12.23 -51.15 -36.81
CA TRP A 279 11.13 -50.30 -36.37
C TRP A 279 11.47 -48.80 -36.44
N LEU A 280 12.74 -48.42 -36.24
CA LEU A 280 13.24 -47.06 -36.43
C LEU A 280 13.24 -46.65 -37.91
N GLU A 281 13.59 -47.56 -38.81
CA GLU A 281 13.55 -47.32 -40.26
C GLU A 281 12.13 -47.14 -40.80
N ALA A 282 11.15 -47.91 -40.29
CA ALA A 282 9.74 -47.80 -40.69
C ALA A 282 9.06 -46.50 -40.20
N SER A 283 9.64 -45.82 -39.20
CA SER A 283 9.07 -44.63 -38.56
C SER A 283 9.67 -43.30 -39.08
N GLY A 284 10.60 -43.35 -40.04
CA GLY A 284 11.16 -42.17 -40.70
C GLY A 284 12.03 -41.26 -39.81
N LEU A 285 12.51 -41.75 -38.67
CA LEU A 285 13.38 -41.01 -37.75
C LEU A 285 14.82 -41.49 -37.93
N THR A 286 15.72 -40.59 -38.34
CA THR A 286 17.14 -40.92 -38.48
C THR A 286 17.86 -40.81 -37.13
N ILE A 287 18.92 -41.59 -36.92
CA ILE A 287 19.78 -41.53 -35.73
C ILE A 287 20.30 -40.10 -35.47
N ASN A 288 20.47 -39.29 -36.51
CA ASN A 288 20.87 -37.89 -36.38
C ASN A 288 19.80 -36.96 -35.79
N ASP A 289 18.50 -37.26 -35.98
CA ASP A 289 17.39 -36.51 -35.36
C ASP A 289 17.26 -36.82 -33.85
N LEU A 290 17.64 -38.05 -33.47
CA LEU A 290 17.80 -38.43 -32.07
C LEU A 290 19.04 -37.78 -31.46
N LEU A 291 20.17 -37.73 -32.16
CA LEU A 291 21.39 -37.08 -31.68
C LEU A 291 21.22 -35.58 -31.48
N THR A 292 20.52 -34.87 -32.37
CA THR A 292 20.24 -33.42 -32.22
C THR A 292 19.26 -33.14 -31.07
N LYS A 293 18.26 -33.98 -30.85
CA LYS A 293 17.40 -33.89 -29.65
C LYS A 293 18.15 -34.26 -28.37
N ILE A 294 19.06 -35.23 -28.43
CA ILE A 294 19.94 -35.60 -27.32
C ILE A 294 20.95 -34.49 -27.03
N GLU A 295 21.45 -33.74 -28.02
CA GLU A 295 22.34 -32.58 -27.84
C GLU A 295 21.63 -31.39 -27.18
N THR A 296 20.40 -31.09 -27.59
CA THR A 296 19.58 -30.07 -26.91
C THR A 296 19.20 -30.49 -25.49
N PHE A 297 18.94 -31.78 -25.27
CA PHE A 297 18.76 -32.35 -23.93
C PHE A 297 20.07 -32.33 -23.11
N HIS A 298 21.23 -32.61 -23.73
CA HIS A 298 22.55 -32.55 -23.10
C HIS A 298 22.95 -31.12 -22.74
N SER A 299 22.54 -30.11 -23.51
CA SER A 299 22.72 -28.69 -23.22
C SER A 299 21.92 -28.25 -21.99
N ILE A 300 20.67 -28.69 -21.89
CA ILE A 300 19.82 -28.44 -20.71
C ILE A 300 20.33 -29.25 -19.50
N GLN A 301 20.81 -30.47 -19.72
CA GLN A 301 21.42 -31.32 -18.69
C GLN A 301 22.78 -30.83 -18.23
N THR A 302 23.59 -30.16 -19.06
CA THR A 302 24.87 -29.54 -18.64
C THR A 302 24.65 -28.28 -17.82
N SER A 303 23.61 -27.50 -18.13
CA SER A 303 23.14 -26.39 -17.29
C SER A 303 22.65 -26.90 -15.92
N ALA A 304 21.87 -27.99 -15.92
CA ALA A 304 21.43 -28.64 -14.68
C ALA A 304 22.61 -29.31 -13.93
N GLN A 305 23.60 -29.85 -14.63
CA GLN A 305 24.80 -30.47 -14.04
C GLN A 305 25.70 -29.45 -13.35
N LEU A 306 25.83 -28.23 -13.89
CA LEU A 306 26.58 -27.15 -13.23
C LEU A 306 25.95 -26.75 -11.90
N ASP A 307 24.62 -26.68 -11.83
CA ASP A 307 23.88 -26.37 -10.62
C ASP A 307 23.87 -27.55 -9.63
N THR A 308 23.75 -28.80 -10.11
CA THR A 308 23.91 -29.99 -9.25
C THR A 308 25.34 -30.14 -8.74
N ASN A 309 26.38 -29.78 -9.51
CA ASN A 309 27.78 -29.91 -9.07
C ASN A 309 28.16 -28.82 -8.06
N GLN A 310 27.58 -27.61 -8.16
CA GLN A 310 27.65 -26.60 -7.10
C GLN A 310 26.93 -27.06 -5.82
N LYS A 311 25.74 -27.66 -5.95
CA LYS A 311 24.97 -28.22 -4.83
C LYS A 311 25.61 -29.47 -4.21
N LEU A 312 26.30 -30.31 -4.98
CA LEU A 312 27.06 -31.47 -4.48
C LEU A 312 28.29 -31.04 -3.70
N SER A 313 29.02 -30.04 -4.20
CA SER A 313 30.18 -29.47 -3.51
C SER A 313 29.78 -28.81 -2.19
N SER A 314 28.62 -28.15 -2.13
CA SER A 314 28.09 -27.57 -0.89
C SER A 314 27.55 -28.63 0.07
N LEU A 315 26.92 -29.70 -0.44
CA LEU A 315 26.51 -30.86 0.36
C LEU A 315 27.70 -31.59 0.98
N GLN A 316 28.77 -31.86 0.23
CA GLN A 316 30.00 -32.48 0.74
C GLN A 316 30.70 -31.60 1.78
N LEU A 317 30.74 -30.27 1.57
CA LEU A 317 31.24 -29.33 2.58
C LEU A 317 30.36 -29.37 3.84
N SER A 318 29.04 -29.40 3.69
CA SER A 318 28.12 -29.45 4.82
C SER A 318 28.23 -30.76 5.62
N GLN A 319 28.46 -31.89 4.95
CA GLN A 319 28.71 -33.20 5.59
C GLN A 319 30.06 -33.23 6.32
N ALA A 320 31.12 -32.68 5.72
CA ALA A 320 32.41 -32.53 6.39
C ALA A 320 32.29 -31.60 7.62
N LEU A 321 31.59 -30.46 7.50
CA LEU A 321 31.34 -29.50 8.59
C LEU A 321 30.49 -30.10 9.72
N ALA A 322 29.53 -30.97 9.42
CA ALA A 322 28.71 -31.67 10.41
C ALA A 322 29.54 -32.61 11.30
N ASN A 323 30.58 -33.24 10.76
CA ASN A 323 31.51 -34.05 11.55
C ASN A 323 32.35 -33.20 12.53
N PHE A 324 32.60 -31.92 12.22
CA PHE A 324 33.33 -31.00 13.11
C PHE A 324 32.45 -30.42 14.23
N SER A 325 31.15 -30.20 13.99
CA SER A 325 30.27 -29.45 14.91
C SER A 325 29.92 -30.18 16.21
N HIS A 326 30.01 -31.51 16.25
CA HIS A 326 29.66 -32.27 17.46
C HIS A 326 30.68 -32.14 18.61
N SER A 327 31.85 -31.53 18.38
CA SER A 327 32.95 -31.41 19.37
C SER A 327 33.39 -29.98 19.70
N LEU A 328 32.92 -28.97 18.96
CA LEU A 328 33.40 -27.58 19.08
C LEU A 328 32.21 -26.62 19.18
N GLU A 329 32.23 -25.73 20.18
CA GLU A 329 31.19 -24.70 20.36
C GLU A 329 31.14 -23.73 19.17
N ASP A 330 29.95 -23.22 18.84
CA ASP A 330 29.76 -22.29 17.71
C ASP A 330 30.50 -20.94 17.96
N PRO A 331 31.42 -20.53 17.06
CA PRO A 331 32.19 -19.29 17.21
C PRO A 331 31.34 -18.03 17.30
N ARG A 332 30.18 -18.00 16.61
CA ARG A 332 29.28 -16.84 16.59
C ARG A 332 28.56 -16.68 17.92
N SER A 333 28.10 -17.79 18.50
CA SER A 333 27.49 -17.83 19.83
C SER A 333 28.47 -17.36 20.92
N LEU A 334 29.73 -17.80 20.87
CA LEU A 334 30.78 -17.34 21.79
C LEU A 334 31.07 -15.84 21.66
N TYR A 335 31.14 -15.33 20.43
CA TYR A 335 31.31 -13.89 20.19
C TYR A 335 30.14 -13.08 20.77
N LYS A 336 28.88 -13.51 20.53
CA LYS A 336 27.69 -12.86 21.09
C LYS A 336 27.71 -12.84 22.62
N HIS A 337 28.15 -13.93 23.26
CA HIS A 337 28.29 -14.01 24.71
C HIS A 337 29.30 -12.98 25.27
N HIS A 338 30.51 -12.91 24.70
CA HIS A 338 31.53 -11.96 25.14
C HIS A 338 31.17 -10.51 24.82
N LEU A 339 30.49 -10.25 23.70
CA LEU A 339 29.93 -8.93 23.37
C LEU A 339 28.89 -8.47 24.39
N PHE A 340 28.01 -9.38 24.84
CA PHE A 340 27.06 -9.12 25.92
C PHE A 340 27.76 -8.75 27.24
N LEU A 341 28.76 -9.52 27.66
CA LEU A 341 29.52 -9.26 28.89
C LEU A 341 30.24 -7.90 28.85
N ARG A 342 30.81 -7.54 27.69
CA ARG A 342 31.45 -6.25 27.44
C ARG A 342 30.45 -5.09 27.55
N ASN A 343 29.28 -5.20 26.92
CA ASN A 343 28.23 -4.18 26.99
C ASN A 343 27.63 -4.01 28.40
N ARG A 344 27.54 -5.10 29.18
CA ARG A 344 27.14 -5.06 30.59
C ARG A 344 28.15 -4.32 31.47
N ARG A 345 29.46 -4.46 31.20
CA ARG A 345 30.51 -3.69 31.90
C ARG A 345 30.49 -2.21 31.48
N ALA A 346 30.29 -1.92 30.20
CA ALA A 346 30.23 -0.55 29.67
C ALA A 346 29.02 0.27 30.20
N SER A 347 27.91 -0.40 30.54
CA SER A 347 26.71 0.21 31.14
C SER A 347 26.79 0.44 32.65
N GLY A 348 27.95 0.20 33.28
CA GLY A 348 28.17 0.42 34.71
C GLY A 348 27.62 -0.67 35.64
N ARG A 349 27.07 -1.77 35.09
CA ARG A 349 26.51 -2.92 35.85
C ARG A 349 27.50 -4.10 35.98
N GLY A 350 28.81 -3.84 35.97
CA GLY A 350 29.88 -4.84 36.13
C GLY A 350 31.20 -4.27 36.63
N ALA A 351 32.10 -5.12 37.14
CA ALA A 351 33.40 -4.69 37.66
C ALA A 351 34.32 -4.19 36.53
N THR A 352 34.66 -2.90 36.53
CA THR A 352 35.57 -2.26 35.57
C THR A 352 36.96 -2.07 36.18
N VAL A 353 38.00 -2.55 35.49
CA VAL A 353 39.40 -2.34 35.89
C VAL A 353 40.01 -1.28 34.98
N SER A 354 40.50 -0.18 35.56
CA SER A 354 41.21 0.86 34.81
C SER A 354 42.63 0.39 34.49
N THR A 355 42.96 0.32 33.21
CA THR A 355 44.30 -0.06 32.73
C THR A 355 45.04 1.15 32.18
N ASN A 356 46.33 1.01 31.86
CA ASN A 356 46.97 1.91 30.93
C ASN A 356 46.25 1.89 29.57
N GLU A 357 46.40 2.94 28.76
CA GLU A 357 45.89 3.00 27.38
C GLU A 357 46.73 2.12 26.45
N PHE A 358 46.79 0.81 26.72
CA PHE A 358 47.65 -0.14 26.02
C PHE A 358 47.31 -0.27 24.52
N TRP A 359 46.07 0.05 24.13
CA TRP A 359 45.64 0.15 22.74
C TRP A 359 46.37 1.24 21.95
N LEU A 360 46.98 2.23 22.62
CA LEU A 360 47.84 3.25 22.00
C LEU A 360 49.34 2.83 21.97
N SER A 361 49.67 1.58 22.30
CA SER A 361 51.07 1.14 22.35
C SER A 361 51.75 1.25 20.97
N PRO A 362 52.95 1.87 20.87
CA PRO A 362 53.71 1.93 19.62
C PRO A 362 54.01 0.55 19.02
N LYS A 363 54.13 -0.48 19.87
CA LYS A 363 54.33 -1.87 19.43
C LYS A 363 53.11 -2.43 18.69
N LEU A 364 51.90 -2.09 19.17
CA LEU A 364 50.65 -2.52 18.56
C LEU A 364 50.40 -1.79 17.22
N ALA A 365 50.71 -0.49 17.18
CA ALA A 365 50.70 0.28 15.94
C ALA A 365 51.68 -0.30 14.91
N LYS A 366 52.93 -0.59 15.30
CA LYS A 366 53.94 -1.22 14.43
C LYS A 366 53.49 -2.58 13.87
N TRP A 367 52.83 -3.40 14.69
CA TRP A 367 52.27 -4.68 14.26
C TRP A 367 51.15 -4.51 13.22
N SER A 368 50.23 -3.57 13.46
CA SER A 368 49.10 -3.29 12.56
C SER A 368 49.56 -2.79 11.19
N TYR A 369 50.57 -1.91 11.14
CA TYR A 369 51.10 -1.34 9.89
C TYR A 369 52.12 -2.22 9.16
N CYS A 370 52.56 -3.35 9.74
CA CYS A 370 53.58 -4.20 9.11
C CYS A 370 53.04 -4.82 7.80
N PRO A 371 53.77 -4.76 6.67
CA PRO A 371 53.27 -5.23 5.38
C PRO A 371 53.28 -6.76 5.20
N HIS A 372 53.91 -7.50 6.12
CA HIS A 372 54.00 -8.97 6.10
C HIS A 372 53.12 -9.61 7.19
N SER A 373 52.90 -10.91 7.08
CA SER A 373 52.19 -11.70 8.08
C SER A 373 52.92 -11.62 9.43
N SER A 374 52.20 -11.30 10.51
CA SER A 374 52.84 -10.99 11.80
C SER A 374 51.97 -11.31 13.01
N LEU A 375 52.61 -11.69 14.11
CA LEU A 375 51.98 -12.05 15.39
C LEU A 375 52.35 -11.05 16.50
N THR A 376 51.37 -10.65 17.33
CA THR A 376 51.58 -9.84 18.54
C THR A 376 50.92 -10.49 19.75
N ILE A 377 51.42 -10.18 20.96
CA ILE A 377 50.94 -10.75 22.22
C ILE A 377 50.53 -9.61 23.15
N ILE A 378 49.26 -9.63 23.59
CA ILE A 378 48.75 -8.72 24.62
C ILE A 378 48.85 -9.42 25.96
N ARG A 379 49.71 -8.89 26.83
CA ARG A 379 50.04 -9.48 28.13
C ARG A 379 49.33 -8.74 29.25
N GLY A 380 48.50 -9.45 30.01
CA GLY A 380 47.91 -8.96 31.25
C GLY A 380 48.12 -9.90 32.42
N SER A 381 47.69 -9.47 33.61
CA SER A 381 47.42 -10.36 34.72
C SER A 381 45.98 -10.88 34.61
N PHE A 382 45.64 -11.92 35.37
CA PHE A 382 44.26 -12.39 35.46
C PHE A 382 43.26 -11.29 35.86
N THR A 383 43.70 -10.29 36.62
CA THR A 383 42.90 -9.13 37.01
C THR A 383 42.61 -8.16 35.86
N THR A 384 43.45 -8.08 34.82
CA THR A 384 43.23 -7.24 33.64
C THR A 384 42.56 -7.99 32.49
N ARG A 385 42.18 -9.26 32.69
CA ARG A 385 41.60 -10.14 31.65
C ARG A 385 40.40 -9.53 30.94
N TRP A 386 39.50 -8.89 31.70
CA TRP A 386 38.26 -8.35 31.16
C TRP A 386 38.52 -7.19 30.19
N ALA A 387 39.45 -6.29 30.52
CA ALA A 387 39.82 -5.18 29.65
C ALA A 387 40.49 -5.67 28.34
N ILE A 388 41.25 -6.76 28.41
CA ILE A 388 41.90 -7.36 27.25
C ILE A 388 40.89 -8.12 26.38
N GLN A 389 39.92 -8.83 26.98
CA GLN A 389 38.84 -9.48 26.25
C GLN A 389 37.90 -8.44 25.59
N ASP A 390 37.56 -7.36 26.29
CA ASP A 390 36.76 -6.27 25.73
C ASP A 390 37.47 -5.65 24.51
N PHE A 391 38.79 -5.44 24.59
CA PHE A 391 39.60 -4.99 23.45
C PHE A 391 39.63 -5.99 22.28
N ALA A 392 39.71 -7.29 22.56
CA ALA A 392 39.66 -8.32 21.54
C ALA A 392 38.30 -8.33 20.78
N ILE A 393 37.19 -8.12 21.50
CA ILE A 393 35.85 -7.99 20.91
C ILE A 393 35.75 -6.74 20.06
N ASP A 394 36.32 -5.62 20.51
CA ASP A 394 36.34 -4.36 19.74
C ASP A 394 37.10 -4.53 18.41
N ILE A 395 38.20 -5.30 18.40
CA ILE A 395 38.94 -5.62 17.16
C ILE A 395 38.10 -6.49 16.23
N ILE A 396 37.49 -7.58 16.73
CA ILE A 396 36.67 -8.48 15.92
C ILE A 396 35.51 -7.68 15.29
N GLN A 397 34.87 -6.81 16.07
CA GLN A 397 33.80 -5.94 15.60
C GLN A 397 34.28 -4.97 14.51
N ALA A 398 35.38 -4.26 14.75
CA ALA A 398 35.90 -3.26 13.81
C ALA A 398 36.33 -3.88 12.47
N VAL A 399 37.03 -5.02 12.51
CA VAL A 399 37.50 -5.73 11.30
C VAL A 399 36.31 -6.30 10.51
N SER A 400 35.29 -6.83 11.20
CA SER A 400 34.06 -7.31 10.56
C SER A 400 33.28 -6.19 9.86
N MET A 401 33.20 -5.00 10.46
CA MET A 401 32.56 -3.82 9.84
C MET A 401 33.28 -3.36 8.56
N MET A 402 34.59 -3.62 8.45
CA MET A 402 35.40 -3.29 7.26
C MET A 402 35.36 -4.39 6.17
N LYS A 403 34.53 -5.44 6.33
CA LYS A 403 34.46 -6.60 5.42
C LYS A 403 35.80 -7.34 5.25
N ILE A 404 36.68 -7.25 6.24
CA ILE A 404 37.92 -8.02 6.27
C ILE A 404 37.63 -9.35 7.00
N PRO A 405 38.05 -10.52 6.48
CA PRO A 405 37.85 -11.78 7.17
C PRO A 405 38.53 -11.81 8.55
N ALA A 406 37.79 -12.24 9.57
CA ALA A 406 38.28 -12.40 10.93
C ALA A 406 37.94 -13.79 11.47
N ILE A 407 38.91 -14.43 12.11
CA ILE A 407 38.77 -15.73 12.80
C ILE A 407 39.10 -15.52 14.28
N TRP A 408 38.38 -16.17 15.19
CA TRP A 408 38.62 -15.97 16.62
C TRP A 408 38.43 -17.22 17.48
N VAL A 409 39.12 -17.25 18.61
CA VAL A 409 38.98 -18.27 19.65
C VAL A 409 38.84 -17.56 21.00
N LEU A 410 37.66 -17.73 21.63
CA LEU A 410 37.26 -17.07 22.87
C LEU A 410 36.83 -18.12 23.89
N GLY A 411 36.92 -17.82 25.20
CA GLY A 411 36.62 -18.80 26.25
C GLY A 411 35.13 -19.13 26.43
N SER A 412 34.83 -20.39 26.75
CA SER A 412 33.46 -20.90 26.98
C SER A 412 32.80 -20.33 28.24
N ALA A 413 31.47 -20.22 28.20
CA ALA A 413 30.62 -19.75 29.30
C ALA A 413 30.34 -20.85 30.35
N ASN A 414 30.40 -22.12 29.99
CA ASN A 414 30.04 -23.26 30.86
C ASN A 414 31.27 -23.82 31.60
N LYS A 415 31.58 -23.24 32.77
CA LYS A 415 32.73 -23.68 33.60
C LYS A 415 32.49 -24.95 34.44
N THR A 416 31.47 -25.74 34.16
CA THR A 416 31.07 -26.87 35.01
C THR A 416 31.71 -28.22 34.64
N SER A 417 32.47 -28.33 33.55
CA SER A 417 33.19 -29.56 33.20
C SER A 417 34.72 -29.37 33.17
N PRO A 418 35.51 -30.24 33.84
CA PRO A 418 36.99 -30.19 33.83
C PRO A 418 37.65 -30.42 32.45
N ASN A 419 36.89 -30.81 31.42
CA ASN A 419 37.38 -31.11 30.07
C ASN A 419 37.35 -29.91 29.08
N ALA A 420 37.23 -28.66 29.56
CA ALA A 420 36.94 -27.50 28.71
C ALA A 420 38.14 -26.81 28.02
N MET A 421 39.37 -27.37 28.09
CA MET A 421 40.54 -26.77 27.43
C MET A 421 40.86 -27.48 26.11
N LEU A 422 41.01 -26.72 25.03
CA LEU A 422 41.35 -27.23 23.70
C LEU A 422 42.80 -27.73 23.70
N SER A 423 43.07 -28.91 23.11
CA SER A 423 44.44 -29.28 22.76
C SER A 423 44.97 -28.38 21.62
N PRO A 424 46.30 -28.26 21.44
CA PRO A 424 46.85 -27.55 20.29
C PRO A 424 46.35 -28.07 18.93
N ALA A 425 46.05 -29.37 18.82
CA ALA A 425 45.45 -29.95 17.61
C ALA A 425 43.99 -29.51 17.43
N ASP A 426 43.20 -29.50 18.50
CA ASP A 426 41.80 -29.07 18.47
C ASP A 426 41.67 -27.58 18.13
N LEU A 427 42.61 -26.75 18.60
CA LEU A 427 42.67 -25.33 18.26
C LEU A 427 42.85 -25.12 16.75
N VAL A 428 43.84 -25.79 16.16
CA VAL A 428 44.12 -25.64 14.71
C VAL A 428 42.96 -26.21 13.89
N ARG A 429 42.35 -27.30 14.34
CA ARG A 429 41.11 -27.85 13.74
C ARG A 429 39.97 -26.83 13.80
N TYR A 430 39.79 -26.13 14.93
CA TYR A 430 38.77 -25.09 15.10
C TYR A 430 39.02 -23.84 14.24
N LEU A 431 40.28 -23.41 14.09
CA LEU A 431 40.66 -22.35 13.17
C LEU A 431 40.41 -22.76 11.70
N THR A 432 40.71 -24.01 11.35
CA THR A 432 40.48 -24.57 10.01
C THR A 432 38.99 -24.63 9.68
N TYR A 433 38.16 -25.07 10.64
CA TYR A 433 36.71 -25.05 10.52
C TYR A 433 36.18 -23.65 10.21
N GLN A 434 36.59 -22.63 10.97
CA GLN A 434 36.18 -21.25 10.74
C GLN A 434 36.66 -20.70 9.38
N ALA A 435 37.89 -21.07 8.97
CA ALA A 435 38.43 -20.64 7.68
C ALA A 435 37.63 -21.17 6.47
N LEU A 436 37.13 -22.41 6.55
CA LEU A 436 36.32 -23.04 5.49
C LEU A 436 34.91 -22.44 5.36
N GLN A 437 34.41 -21.74 6.39
CA GLN A 437 33.11 -21.07 6.37
C GLN A 437 33.13 -19.68 5.71
N ILE A 438 34.31 -19.17 5.34
CA ILE A 438 34.45 -17.86 4.69
C ILE A 438 34.16 -18.01 3.18
N GLU A 439 33.25 -17.18 2.66
CA GLU A 439 32.83 -17.17 1.25
C GLU A 439 34.01 -16.94 0.29
N GLY A 440 34.10 -17.74 -0.78
CA GLY A 440 35.14 -17.65 -1.81
C GLY A 440 36.32 -18.63 -1.69
N THR A 441 36.32 -19.52 -0.69
CA THR A 441 37.38 -20.52 -0.46
C THR A 441 37.34 -21.75 -1.38
N VAL A 442 36.22 -21.97 -2.08
CA VAL A 442 35.95 -23.15 -2.92
C VAL A 442 35.69 -22.72 -4.36
N THR A 443 36.52 -23.17 -5.31
CA THR A 443 36.38 -22.77 -6.73
C THR A 443 36.05 -23.92 -7.69
N THR A 444 36.31 -25.18 -7.34
CA THR A 444 36.00 -26.35 -8.21
C THR A 444 35.74 -27.65 -7.43
N GLU A 445 34.91 -28.55 -7.99
CA GLU A 445 34.55 -29.87 -7.43
C GLU A 445 35.76 -30.78 -7.18
N LYS A 446 36.73 -30.79 -8.12
CA LYS A 446 37.98 -31.57 -8.00
C LYS A 446 38.86 -31.12 -6.82
N GLN A 447 38.79 -29.85 -6.43
CA GLN A 447 39.50 -29.34 -5.24
C GLN A 447 38.78 -29.73 -3.94
N MET A 448 37.45 -29.84 -3.96
CA MET A 448 36.66 -30.23 -2.79
C MET A 448 36.79 -31.71 -2.43
N SER A 449 36.77 -32.60 -3.43
CA SER A 449 36.97 -34.04 -3.20
C SER A 449 38.37 -34.36 -2.65
N LEU A 450 39.39 -33.69 -3.19
CA LEU A 450 40.78 -33.81 -2.70
C LEU A 450 40.91 -33.30 -1.25
N ARG A 451 40.26 -32.18 -0.91
CA ARG A 451 40.27 -31.61 0.43
C ARG A 451 39.46 -32.44 1.44
N HIS A 452 38.36 -33.05 1.01
CA HIS A 452 37.57 -33.96 1.85
C HIS A 452 38.40 -35.17 2.29
N SER A 453 39.09 -35.83 1.36
CA SER A 453 40.02 -36.94 1.65
C SER A 453 41.12 -36.51 2.63
N GLN A 454 41.72 -35.34 2.43
CA GLN A 454 42.78 -34.84 3.30
C GLN A 454 42.28 -34.43 4.70
N LEU A 455 41.04 -33.94 4.81
CA LEU A 455 40.40 -33.62 6.09
C LEU A 455 40.07 -34.89 6.91
N GLU A 456 39.75 -36.01 6.25
CA GLU A 456 39.51 -37.30 6.91
C GLU A 456 40.81 -38.00 7.36
N GLU A 457 41.93 -37.77 6.67
CA GLU A 457 43.22 -38.39 6.97
C GLU A 457 44.03 -37.65 8.05
N ALA A 458 43.74 -36.37 8.32
CA ALA A 458 44.49 -35.54 9.26
C ALA A 458 44.26 -35.92 10.74
N LYS A 459 45.30 -36.45 11.39
CA LYS A 459 45.20 -36.93 12.79
C LYS A 459 46.12 -36.19 13.77
N THR A 460 47.19 -35.55 13.31
CA THR A 460 48.16 -34.84 14.15
C THR A 460 48.06 -33.32 14.04
N SER A 461 48.55 -32.56 15.03
CA SER A 461 48.56 -31.09 14.99
C SER A 461 49.35 -30.53 13.79
N GLN A 462 50.35 -31.27 13.31
CA GLN A 462 51.16 -30.87 12.16
C GLN A 462 50.40 -31.07 10.84
N ASP A 463 49.59 -32.12 10.72
CA ASP A 463 48.70 -32.34 9.56
C ASP A 463 47.64 -31.24 9.47
N TRP A 464 47.02 -30.91 10.61
CA TRP A 464 46.04 -29.82 10.71
C TRP A 464 46.66 -28.44 10.40
N LEU A 465 47.89 -28.17 10.84
CA LEU A 465 48.61 -26.94 10.50
C LEU A 465 48.94 -26.86 9.01
N GLY A 466 49.31 -27.99 8.38
CA GLY A 466 49.53 -28.08 6.94
C GLY A 466 48.28 -27.74 6.14
N LEU A 467 47.13 -28.28 6.54
CA LEU A 467 45.83 -27.99 5.92
C LEU A 467 45.39 -26.54 6.11
N PHE A 468 45.50 -26.03 7.33
CA PHE A 468 45.19 -24.64 7.64
C PHE A 468 45.99 -23.68 6.76
N LYS A 469 47.29 -23.94 6.59
CA LYS A 469 48.18 -23.17 5.73
C LYS A 469 47.78 -23.17 4.26
N LEU A 470 47.34 -24.32 3.73
CA LEU A 470 46.85 -24.45 2.35
C LEU A 470 45.57 -23.61 2.13
N ILE A 471 44.65 -23.62 3.09
CA ILE A 471 43.38 -22.88 3.00
C ILE A 471 43.63 -21.36 3.05
N MET A 472 44.57 -20.89 3.88
CA MET A 472 44.92 -19.47 4.00
C MET A 472 45.39 -18.82 2.69
N GLN A 473 45.96 -19.58 1.76
CA GLN A 473 46.44 -19.06 0.47
C GLN A 473 45.31 -18.56 -0.44
N TYR A 474 44.06 -18.94 -0.19
CA TYR A 474 42.91 -18.59 -1.01
C TYR A 474 41.98 -17.55 -0.35
N LEU A 475 42.32 -17.11 0.87
CA LEU A 475 41.51 -16.20 1.69
C LEU A 475 41.92 -14.73 1.51
N GLY A 476 41.60 -14.16 0.34
CA GLY A 476 41.69 -12.71 0.09
C GLY A 476 43.07 -12.07 0.31
N LYS A 477 43.11 -10.73 0.39
CA LYS A 477 44.38 -9.98 0.55
C LYS A 477 44.87 -9.91 2.00
N GLN A 478 43.99 -9.97 2.99
CA GLN A 478 44.33 -9.81 4.42
C GLN A 478 43.30 -10.48 5.34
N ILE A 479 43.78 -11.11 6.42
CA ILE A 479 42.96 -11.81 7.43
C ILE A 479 43.47 -11.52 8.86
N TYR A 480 42.55 -11.39 9.82
CA TYR A 480 42.86 -11.22 11.25
C TYR A 480 42.46 -12.46 12.06
N ILE A 481 43.33 -12.88 12.98
CA ILE A 481 43.11 -14.02 13.88
C ILE A 481 43.30 -13.57 15.32
N VAL A 482 42.30 -13.78 16.18
CA VAL A 482 42.34 -13.40 17.61
C VAL A 482 42.20 -14.64 18.48
N ILE A 483 43.20 -14.95 19.30
CA ILE A 483 43.23 -16.19 20.10
C ILE A 483 43.39 -15.86 21.59
N ASP A 484 42.41 -16.25 22.40
CA ASP A 484 42.51 -16.26 23.86
C ASP A 484 43.19 -17.55 24.33
N LEU A 485 44.46 -17.46 24.76
CA LEU A 485 45.24 -18.64 25.18
C LEU A 485 44.79 -19.26 26.50
N SER A 486 43.86 -18.63 27.24
CA SER A 486 43.24 -19.29 28.40
C SER A 486 42.34 -20.46 28.02
N THR A 487 42.01 -20.59 26.74
CA THR A 487 41.18 -21.68 26.19
C THR A 487 41.96 -22.92 25.79
N VAL A 488 43.30 -22.85 25.80
CA VAL A 488 44.18 -23.90 25.29
C VAL A 488 44.95 -24.53 26.44
N ALA A 489 44.99 -25.86 26.49
CA ALA A 489 45.72 -26.60 27.51
C ALA A 489 47.24 -26.39 27.35
N CYS A 490 47.91 -26.01 28.45
CA CYS A 490 49.36 -25.87 28.49
C CYS A 490 49.98 -27.21 28.91
N GLY A 491 50.79 -27.85 28.05
CA GLY A 491 51.48 -29.10 28.37
C GLY A 491 52.51 -28.94 29.50
N PRO A 492 52.80 -29.98 30.30
CA PRO A 492 53.81 -29.93 31.35
C PRO A 492 55.22 -29.78 30.75
N LYS A 493 56.05 -28.93 31.38
CA LYS A 493 57.45 -28.73 31.01
C LYS A 493 58.20 -30.07 30.95
N GLY A 494 58.86 -30.37 29.83
CA GLY A 494 59.80 -31.48 29.71
C GLY A 494 59.31 -32.72 28.96
N SER A 495 58.04 -32.79 28.56
CA SER A 495 57.64 -33.72 27.49
C SER A 495 57.99 -33.08 26.14
N GLY A 496 58.49 -33.82 25.16
CA GLY A 496 58.87 -33.31 23.83
C GLY A 496 57.71 -32.75 22.97
N GLN A 497 56.69 -32.13 23.59
CA GLN A 497 55.60 -31.44 22.94
C GLN A 497 56.06 -30.10 22.37
N VAL A 498 55.73 -29.90 21.10
CA VAL A 498 56.05 -28.70 20.33
C VAL A 498 55.27 -27.50 20.85
N ASN A 499 55.93 -26.34 20.95
CA ASN A 499 55.35 -25.09 21.43
C ASN A 499 54.44 -24.46 20.35
N LEU A 500 53.15 -24.33 20.66
CA LEU A 500 52.13 -23.75 19.76
C LEU A 500 52.49 -22.32 19.30
N ILE A 501 53.07 -21.49 20.17
CA ILE A 501 53.46 -20.12 19.80
C ILE A 501 54.60 -20.16 18.78
N SER A 502 55.54 -21.09 18.93
CA SER A 502 56.61 -21.32 17.95
C SER A 502 56.03 -21.83 16.62
N GLN A 503 55.10 -22.79 16.64
CA GLN A 503 54.46 -23.33 15.43
C GLN A 503 53.70 -22.25 14.63
N LEU A 504 52.94 -21.40 15.32
CA LEU A 504 52.23 -20.29 14.69
C LEU A 504 53.21 -19.25 14.12
N ASN A 505 54.33 -18.97 14.81
CA ASN A 505 55.33 -18.04 14.31
C ASN A 505 56.09 -18.61 13.10
N GLU A 506 56.51 -19.88 13.14
CA GLU A 506 57.15 -20.59 12.01
C GLU A 506 56.23 -20.64 10.79
N MET A 507 54.93 -20.90 10.99
CA MET A 507 53.94 -20.86 9.91
C MET A 507 53.87 -19.49 9.25
N LEU A 508 53.89 -18.40 10.03
CA LEU A 508 53.85 -17.04 9.49
C LEU A 508 55.15 -16.67 8.76
N GLU A 509 56.30 -17.16 9.23
CA GLU A 509 57.60 -16.98 8.57
C GLU A 509 57.67 -17.74 7.25
N ASP A 510 57.20 -18.99 7.19
CA ASP A 510 57.13 -19.79 5.97
C ASP A 510 56.15 -19.17 4.92
N LEU A 511 54.99 -18.67 5.37
CA LEU A 511 54.08 -17.88 4.52
C LEU A 511 54.70 -16.56 4.01
N SER A 512 55.67 -16.01 4.74
CA SER A 512 56.39 -14.79 4.34
C SER A 512 57.58 -15.08 3.41
N ASN A 513 58.20 -16.26 3.51
CA ASN A 513 59.43 -16.65 2.80
C ASN A 513 59.20 -17.30 1.42
N LYS A 514 58.04 -17.92 1.15
CA LYS A 514 57.73 -18.51 -0.17
C LYS A 514 57.44 -17.43 -1.23
N ARG A 515 58.49 -16.90 -1.84
CA ARG A 515 58.46 -15.90 -2.93
C ARG A 515 58.30 -16.48 -4.35
N LEU A 516 57.75 -17.70 -4.48
CA LEU A 516 57.66 -18.40 -5.76
C LEU A 516 56.21 -18.64 -6.18
N HIS A 517 55.87 -18.09 -7.34
CA HIS A 517 54.63 -18.11 -8.12
C HIS A 517 53.71 -16.88 -8.00
N LYS A 518 53.39 -16.30 -9.18
CA LYS A 518 52.63 -15.07 -9.45
C LYS A 518 51.15 -15.16 -9.03
N GLY A 519 50.87 -15.29 -7.73
CA GLY A 519 49.53 -15.20 -7.13
C GLY A 519 49.53 -14.26 -5.92
N SER A 520 48.43 -13.54 -5.69
CA SER A 520 48.26 -12.58 -4.58
C SER A 520 48.59 -13.18 -3.21
N GLN A 521 49.58 -12.62 -2.50
CA GLN A 521 50.01 -13.10 -1.18
C GLN A 521 49.04 -12.65 -0.07
N THR A 522 48.38 -13.59 0.61
CA THR A 522 47.50 -13.33 1.75
C THR A 522 48.30 -12.86 2.98
N ARG A 523 47.91 -11.71 3.56
CA ARG A 523 48.53 -11.17 4.80
C ARG A 523 47.79 -11.64 6.04
N VAL A 524 48.44 -12.41 6.92
CA VAL A 524 47.84 -12.96 8.15
C VAL A 524 48.28 -12.15 9.37
N LYS A 525 47.34 -11.62 10.15
CA LYS A 525 47.58 -10.84 11.37
C LYS A 525 47.04 -11.57 12.59
N ILE A 526 47.93 -12.02 13.48
CA ILE A 526 47.54 -12.79 14.67
C ILE A 526 47.73 -11.98 15.96
N ILE A 527 46.71 -11.97 16.83
CA ILE A 527 46.76 -11.44 18.19
C ILE A 527 46.56 -12.58 19.18
N LEU A 528 47.51 -12.76 20.11
CA LEU A 528 47.40 -13.69 21.23
C LEU A 528 47.12 -12.94 22.53
N LEU A 529 46.11 -13.37 23.29
CA LEU A 529 45.79 -12.83 24.62
C LEU A 529 46.36 -13.77 25.69
N VAL A 530 47.22 -13.26 26.58
CA VAL A 530 47.91 -14.05 27.60
C VAL A 530 47.70 -13.47 29.00
N TYR A 531 47.20 -14.30 29.91
CA TYR A 531 46.93 -13.96 31.32
C TYR A 531 47.68 -14.82 32.33
N ASP A 532 48.06 -16.04 31.95
CA ASP A 532 48.62 -17.08 32.82
C ASP A 532 50.16 -17.10 32.77
N TYR A 533 50.79 -17.35 33.92
CA TYR A 533 52.23 -17.51 34.08
C TYR A 533 52.80 -18.72 33.31
N ASN A 534 52.02 -19.79 33.16
CA ASN A 534 52.45 -21.02 32.48
C ASN A 534 52.89 -20.76 31.03
N TRP A 535 52.06 -20.03 30.27
CA TRP A 535 52.34 -19.60 28.90
C TRP A 535 53.54 -18.64 28.82
N MET A 536 53.82 -17.85 29.85
CA MET A 536 54.95 -16.91 29.82
C MET A 536 56.31 -17.62 29.74
N SER A 537 56.42 -18.81 30.35
CA SER A 537 57.66 -19.59 30.30
C SER A 537 57.91 -20.29 28.96
N LEU A 538 56.88 -20.27 28.09
CA LEU A 538 56.89 -20.86 26.75
C LEU A 538 56.96 -19.78 25.66
N ILE A 539 57.04 -18.48 25.96
CA ILE A 539 57.22 -17.48 24.89
C ILE A 539 58.68 -17.54 24.40
N PRO A 540 58.94 -17.81 23.10
CA PRO A 540 60.29 -17.80 22.54
C PRO A 540 60.95 -16.42 22.66
N ARG A 541 62.27 -16.39 22.86
CA ARG A 541 63.01 -15.12 23.08
C ARG A 541 62.88 -14.15 21.89
N GLU A 542 62.63 -14.69 20.71
CA GLU A 542 62.50 -13.99 19.43
C GLU A 542 61.22 -13.14 19.32
N ILE A 543 60.20 -13.36 20.18
CA ILE A 543 58.88 -12.70 20.10
C ILE A 543 58.69 -11.64 21.21
N TYR A 544 59.65 -11.49 22.14
CA TYR A 544 59.54 -10.57 23.28
C TYR A 544 59.39 -9.10 22.88
N ASP A 545 59.95 -8.70 21.75
CA ASP A 545 59.83 -7.34 21.20
C ASP A 545 58.37 -7.03 20.79
N ARG A 546 57.58 -8.04 20.40
CA ARG A 546 56.17 -7.96 19.98
C ARG A 546 55.15 -8.01 21.12
N LEU A 547 55.62 -8.00 22.37
CA LEU A 547 54.78 -8.08 23.58
C LEU A 547 54.30 -6.70 24.05
N VAL A 548 52.98 -6.54 24.20
CA VAL A 548 52.28 -5.33 24.67
C VAL A 548 51.78 -5.53 26.11
N PRO A 549 52.38 -4.87 27.12
CA PRO A 549 52.00 -5.06 28.51
C PRO A 549 50.78 -4.21 28.91
N VAL A 550 49.85 -4.83 29.64
CA VAL A 550 48.68 -4.20 30.27
C VAL A 550 48.90 -4.12 31.78
N LYS A 551 48.88 -2.90 32.31
CA LYS A 551 49.10 -2.55 33.72
C LYS A 551 47.87 -1.88 34.30
N ILE A 552 47.53 -2.16 35.56
CA ILE A 552 46.46 -1.47 36.27
C ILE A 552 46.90 -0.03 36.57
N SER A 553 46.06 0.96 36.26
CA SER A 553 46.34 2.36 36.55
C SER A 553 46.02 2.65 38.02
N GLY A 554 47.04 2.97 38.83
CA GLY A 554 46.89 3.29 40.24
C GLY A 554 46.30 4.69 40.46
N THR A 555 45.33 4.81 41.35
CA THR A 555 44.73 6.08 41.78
C THR A 555 45.77 7.00 42.45
N LYS A 556 46.25 8.02 41.73
CA LYS A 556 46.81 9.24 42.33
C LYS A 556 46.36 10.48 41.55
N GLY A 557 45.52 11.28 42.21
CA GLY A 557 45.57 12.75 42.19
C GLY A 557 45.35 13.49 40.88
N LEU A 558 44.10 13.55 40.40
CA LEU A 558 43.57 14.72 39.67
C LEU A 558 42.12 14.96 40.16
N GLN A 559 41.98 15.26 41.44
CA GLN A 559 40.75 15.84 42.01
C GLN A 559 40.84 17.36 41.87
N GLY A 560 39.94 17.95 41.09
CA GLY A 560 39.81 19.41 41.07
C GLY A 560 39.14 20.05 39.86
N ARG A 561 38.29 19.34 39.09
CA ARG A 561 37.28 19.91 38.16
C ARG A 561 36.71 18.79 37.30
N ARG A 562 35.74 18.02 37.83
CA ARG A 562 34.80 17.15 37.05
C ARG A 562 33.81 16.36 37.93
N ARG A 563 33.72 16.64 39.24
CA ARG A 563 32.72 16.06 40.16
C ARG A 563 31.53 17.00 40.43
N ARG A 564 30.92 17.53 39.36
CA ARG A 564 29.60 18.20 39.42
C ARG A 564 28.57 17.62 38.46
N THR A 565 28.85 16.47 37.84
CA THR A 565 27.98 15.86 36.82
C THR A 565 27.55 14.42 37.15
N ALA A 566 27.60 14.02 38.43
CA ALA A 566 27.21 12.67 38.87
C ALA A 566 25.98 12.64 39.80
N LEU A 567 25.38 13.79 40.11
CA LEU A 567 24.13 13.89 40.89
C LEU A 567 22.93 14.36 40.04
N ARG A 568 23.06 14.37 38.70
CA ARG A 568 21.93 14.56 37.76
C ARG A 568 21.42 13.26 37.13
N THR A 569 22.07 12.13 37.38
CA THR A 569 21.76 10.85 36.70
C THR A 569 20.57 10.10 37.31
N LEU A 570 19.87 10.66 38.29
CA LEU A 570 18.52 10.20 38.68
C LEU A 570 17.40 10.90 37.90
N ALA A 571 17.72 11.90 37.05
CA ALA A 571 16.77 12.54 36.12
C ALA A 571 16.92 12.07 34.66
N VAL A 572 17.90 11.21 34.35
CA VAL A 572 18.18 10.74 32.97
C VAL A 572 17.41 9.46 32.60
N LEU A 573 16.75 8.80 33.56
CA LEU A 573 15.94 7.61 33.30
C LEU A 573 14.61 7.89 32.57
N ARG A 574 14.22 9.15 32.35
CA ARG A 574 13.05 9.52 31.52
C ARG A 574 13.33 9.56 30.01
N HIS A 575 14.59 9.44 29.58
CA HIS A 575 14.97 9.69 28.17
C HIS A 575 15.45 8.46 27.38
N LEU A 576 15.51 7.27 27.98
CA LEU A 576 15.84 6.04 27.26
C LEU A 576 14.57 5.20 27.07
N ILE A 577 14.28 4.82 25.83
CA ILE A 577 13.17 3.92 25.50
C ILE A 577 13.55 2.52 26.03
N PRO A 578 12.77 1.94 26.95
CA PRO A 578 13.00 0.57 27.40
C PRO A 578 12.64 -0.40 26.27
N LEU A 579 13.65 -1.11 25.76
CA LEU A 579 13.49 -2.14 24.72
C LEU A 579 13.37 -3.56 25.32
N ASP A 580 13.00 -3.64 26.60
CA ASP A 580 12.70 -4.88 27.32
C ASP A 580 11.17 -4.99 27.50
N PRO A 581 10.52 -6.02 26.92
CA PRO A 581 9.09 -6.26 27.08
C PRO A 581 8.63 -6.34 28.54
N SER A 582 9.46 -6.86 29.45
CA SER A 582 9.12 -7.03 30.86
C SER A 582 9.03 -5.67 31.58
N ALA A 583 9.98 -4.77 31.29
CA ALA A 583 9.99 -3.41 31.84
C ALA A 583 8.79 -2.57 31.32
N LEU A 584 8.38 -2.78 30.07
CA LEU A 584 7.18 -2.15 29.51
C LEU A 584 5.89 -2.70 30.15
N ALA A 585 5.82 -4.00 30.43
CA ALA A 585 4.68 -4.61 31.11
C ALA A 585 4.55 -4.16 32.57
N GLU A 586 5.65 -3.95 33.28
CA GLU A 586 5.65 -3.37 34.63
C GLU A 586 5.24 -1.90 34.64
N ALA A 587 5.73 -1.09 33.69
CA ALA A 587 5.35 0.32 33.55
C ALA A 587 3.82 0.49 33.36
N ASP A 588 3.21 -0.45 32.63
CA ASP A 588 1.77 -0.50 32.36
C ASP A 588 0.92 -0.77 33.61
N ARG A 589 1.48 -1.43 34.63
CA ARG A 589 0.79 -1.71 35.91
C ARG A 589 0.89 -0.56 36.92
N VAL A 590 1.87 0.33 36.77
CA VAL A 590 2.27 1.31 37.79
C VAL A 590 1.83 2.75 37.46
N SER A 591 1.55 3.07 36.19
CA SER A 591 1.23 4.44 35.73
C SER A 591 -0.10 4.49 34.96
N SER A 592 -0.95 5.49 35.24
CA SER A 592 -2.12 5.82 34.42
C SER A 592 -1.78 6.69 33.20
N GLU A 593 -0.59 7.29 33.15
CA GLU A 593 -0.12 8.08 32.01
C GLU A 593 0.60 7.21 30.98
N ILE A 594 0.23 7.38 29.70
CA ILE A 594 0.85 6.72 28.54
C ILE A 594 2.31 7.18 28.41
N PRO A 595 3.31 6.28 28.50
CA PRO A 595 4.71 6.63 28.31
C PRO A 595 4.97 7.19 26.92
N ARG A 596 5.66 8.34 26.83
CA ARG A 596 6.07 8.98 25.56
C ARG A 596 7.56 9.30 25.55
N TRP A 597 8.18 9.11 24.40
CA TRP A 597 9.61 9.37 24.16
C TRP A 597 9.81 10.14 22.87
N SER A 598 10.52 11.27 22.93
CA SER A 598 10.91 12.03 21.74
C SER A 598 12.11 11.38 21.05
N LEU A 599 11.99 11.19 19.73
CA LEU A 599 13.05 10.74 18.83
C LEU A 599 13.68 11.91 18.06
N GLY A 600 13.35 13.16 18.40
CA GLY A 600 13.83 14.36 17.72
C GLY A 600 13.16 14.59 16.36
N THR A 601 13.78 15.42 15.51
CA THR A 601 13.16 15.88 14.25
C THR A 601 13.09 14.80 13.17
N SER A 602 12.09 14.90 12.30
CA SER A 602 11.91 14.03 11.12
C SER A 602 13.19 13.91 10.27
N ILE A 603 13.93 15.01 10.10
CA ILE A 603 15.20 15.08 9.36
C ILE A 603 16.29 14.21 10.01
N ARG A 604 16.40 14.24 11.35
CA ARG A 604 17.35 13.41 12.09
C ARG A 604 17.06 11.92 11.84
N ILE A 605 15.79 11.52 11.90
CA ILE A 605 15.40 10.12 11.74
C ILE A 605 15.65 9.64 10.31
N LYS A 606 15.31 10.45 9.29
CA LYS A 606 15.59 10.16 7.86
C LYS A 606 17.08 9.90 7.62
N ASN A 607 17.95 10.70 8.24
CA ASN A 607 19.40 10.61 8.08
C ASN A 607 20.08 9.60 9.02
N SER A 608 19.33 8.96 9.93
CA SER A 608 19.88 8.02 10.90
C SER A 608 20.18 6.65 10.27
N SER A 609 21.32 6.06 10.64
CA SER A 609 21.66 4.66 10.32
C SER A 609 21.20 3.67 11.39
N CYS A 610 20.61 4.15 12.50
CA CYS A 610 20.14 3.30 13.59
C CYS A 610 19.01 2.36 13.11
N PRO A 611 19.09 1.04 13.34
CA PRO A 611 18.05 0.09 12.95
C PRO A 611 16.66 0.44 13.51
N PHE A 612 16.60 0.88 14.78
CA PHE A 612 15.34 1.31 15.39
C PHE A 612 14.77 2.56 14.71
N CYS A 613 15.60 3.55 14.38
CA CYS A 613 15.16 4.73 13.64
C CYS A 613 14.67 4.36 12.22
N ARG A 614 15.27 3.36 11.58
CA ARG A 614 14.84 2.85 10.27
C ARG A 614 13.49 2.14 10.37
N LEU A 615 13.26 1.37 11.43
CA LEU A 615 11.96 0.75 11.71
C LEU A 615 10.87 1.79 12.02
N VAL A 616 11.21 2.84 12.78
CA VAL A 616 10.28 3.96 13.01
C VAL A 616 10.00 4.69 11.70
N LEU A 617 11.02 4.93 10.86
CA LEU A 617 10.84 5.61 9.58
C LEU A 617 9.89 4.85 8.64
N SER A 618 9.91 3.52 8.62
CA SER A 618 8.97 2.71 7.83
C SER A 618 7.55 2.69 8.41
N HIS A 619 7.39 2.98 9.70
CA HIS A 619 6.11 3.14 10.38
C HIS A 619 5.48 4.54 10.20
N LEU A 620 6.27 5.56 9.86
CA LEU A 620 5.78 6.94 9.63
C LEU A 620 5.06 7.13 8.29
N ASP A 621 4.12 8.08 8.26
CA ASP A 621 3.35 8.46 7.07
C ASP A 621 4.28 8.97 5.93
N PRO A 622 4.17 8.42 4.69
CA PRO A 622 4.98 8.86 3.55
C PRO A 622 4.88 10.35 3.24
N ASP A 623 3.71 10.97 3.38
CA ASP A 623 3.51 12.40 3.07
C ASP A 623 4.22 13.27 4.11
N PHE A 624 4.21 12.84 5.36
CA PHE A 624 5.00 13.44 6.43
C PHE A 624 6.51 13.24 6.21
N ILE A 625 6.93 12.10 5.65
CA ILE A 625 8.32 11.87 5.27
C ILE A 625 8.70 12.72 4.03
N ALA A 626 7.77 13.02 3.15
CA ALA A 626 8.02 13.89 2.00
C ALA A 626 8.14 15.36 2.40
N SER A 627 7.51 15.79 3.50
CA SER A 627 7.60 17.17 3.97
C SER A 627 9.03 17.54 4.43
N SER A 628 9.43 18.77 4.10
CA SER A 628 10.69 19.38 4.56
C SER A 628 10.57 20.00 5.96
N SER A 629 9.43 19.86 6.64
CA SER A 629 9.20 20.43 7.97
C SER A 629 10.01 19.68 9.03
N PRO A 630 10.73 20.39 9.93
CA PRO A 630 11.52 19.77 10.99
C PRO A 630 10.64 19.35 12.19
N ASP A 631 9.49 18.73 11.91
CA ASP A 631 8.53 18.32 12.93
C ASP A 631 9.10 17.23 13.83
N GLU A 632 8.72 17.25 15.12
CA GLU A 632 9.18 16.31 16.13
C GLU A 632 8.43 14.98 16.05
N VAL A 633 9.19 13.88 16.08
CA VAL A 633 8.65 12.51 16.10
C VAL A 633 8.67 11.99 17.53
N GLU A 634 7.48 11.66 18.02
CA GLU A 634 7.29 11.08 19.35
C GLU A 634 6.82 9.64 19.22
N LEU A 635 7.36 8.77 20.07
CA LEU A 635 6.96 7.37 20.21
C LEU A 635 6.20 7.19 21.52
N SER A 636 5.12 6.43 21.48
CA SER A 636 4.28 6.14 22.64
C SER A 636 4.02 4.64 22.78
N TRP A 637 3.99 4.14 24.02
CA TRP A 637 3.60 2.76 24.29
C TRP A 637 2.11 2.70 24.56
N THR A 638 1.35 2.17 23.61
CA THR A 638 -0.12 2.28 23.60
C THR A 638 -0.76 0.92 23.41
N LEU A 639 -2.04 0.82 23.78
CA LEU A 639 -2.86 -0.33 23.40
C LEU A 639 -3.19 -0.14 21.93
N GLY A 640 -2.53 -0.90 21.07
CA GLY A 640 -2.71 -0.88 19.63
C GLY A 640 -3.73 -1.93 19.18
N HIS A 641 -3.66 -2.28 17.90
CA HIS A 641 -4.54 -3.27 17.26
C HIS A 641 -4.56 -4.61 18.01
N PHE A 642 -5.69 -5.31 17.95
CA PHE A 642 -5.90 -6.63 18.60
C PHE A 642 -5.82 -6.60 20.13
N ASN A 643 -6.02 -5.44 20.76
CA ASN A 643 -5.86 -5.27 22.20
C ASN A 643 -4.42 -5.60 22.68
N ARG A 644 -3.44 -5.39 21.79
CA ARG A 644 -2.02 -5.69 22.00
C ARG A 644 -1.25 -4.40 22.22
N ARG A 645 -0.40 -4.36 23.26
CA ARG A 645 0.48 -3.19 23.43
C ARG A 645 1.56 -3.20 22.37
N SER A 646 1.79 -2.04 21.79
CA SER A 646 2.81 -1.82 20.77
C SER A 646 3.27 -0.37 20.83
N PHE A 647 4.42 -0.09 20.20
CA PHE A 647 4.86 1.28 20.00
C PHE A 647 4.09 1.92 18.84
N SER A 648 3.63 3.15 19.03
CA SER A 648 2.98 3.97 18.00
C SER A 648 3.61 5.36 17.96
N ALA A 649 3.81 5.88 16.76
CA ALA A 649 4.34 7.22 16.55
C ALA A 649 3.22 8.26 16.31
N ASN A 650 3.42 9.51 16.75
CA ASN A 650 2.46 10.62 16.56
C ASN A 650 2.13 10.94 15.08
N ARG A 651 2.95 10.47 14.14
CA ARG A 651 2.77 10.61 12.68
C ARG A 651 2.86 9.25 11.97
N ALA A 652 2.41 8.19 12.65
CA ALA A 652 2.35 6.84 12.12
C ALA A 652 1.40 6.74 10.91
N ARG A 653 1.69 5.80 10.01
CA ARG A 653 0.73 5.35 9.00
C ARG A 653 -0.52 4.81 9.67
N PHE A 654 -1.67 5.05 9.05
CA PHE A 654 -2.95 4.50 9.49
C PHE A 654 -2.88 2.97 9.67
N ASP A 655 -3.40 2.49 10.80
CA ASP A 655 -3.50 1.06 11.14
C ASP A 655 -2.14 0.32 11.13
N THR A 656 -1.11 0.97 11.66
CA THR A 656 0.21 0.36 11.87
C THR A 656 0.72 0.55 13.29
N SER A 657 1.59 -0.32 13.76
CA SER A 657 2.33 -0.18 15.01
C SER A 657 3.64 -0.97 14.98
N ILE A 658 4.48 -0.85 16.02
CA ILE A 658 5.75 -1.58 16.14
C ILE A 658 5.65 -2.58 17.30
N GLY A 659 5.82 -3.86 16.99
CA GLY A 659 5.72 -4.97 17.93
C GLY A 659 7.03 -5.73 18.11
N PHE A 660 7.09 -6.57 19.15
CA PHE A 660 8.23 -7.45 19.42
C PHE A 660 8.06 -8.82 18.74
N SER A 661 9.15 -9.56 18.56
CA SER A 661 9.13 -10.92 17.98
C SER A 661 8.74 -11.98 19.00
N SER A 662 7.96 -12.98 18.59
CA SER A 662 7.55 -14.12 19.44
C SER A 662 8.70 -15.02 19.89
N SER A 663 9.84 -14.95 19.21
CA SER A 663 11.07 -15.70 19.52
C SER A 663 11.84 -15.17 20.74
N MET A 664 11.44 -14.04 21.33
CA MET A 664 12.14 -13.44 22.46
C MET A 664 11.88 -14.23 23.77
N GLU A 665 12.95 -14.62 24.47
CA GLU A 665 12.87 -15.24 25.80
C GLU A 665 12.37 -14.22 26.83
N THR A 666 11.08 -14.28 27.18
CA THR A 666 10.55 -13.51 28.30
C THR A 666 10.90 -14.20 29.61
N SER A 667 11.64 -13.53 30.50
CA SER A 667 12.02 -14.09 31.79
C SER A 667 10.80 -14.34 32.69
N GLY A 668 10.34 -15.59 32.75
CA GLY A 668 9.74 -16.20 33.94
C GLY A 668 8.34 -15.78 34.39
N HIS A 669 7.54 -15.02 33.62
CA HIS A 669 6.15 -14.72 34.00
C HIS A 669 5.12 -15.59 33.24
N PRO A 670 4.32 -16.42 33.93
CA PRO A 670 3.46 -17.43 33.27
C PRO A 670 2.22 -16.92 32.53
N ASP A 671 1.82 -15.64 32.66
CA ASP A 671 0.41 -15.27 32.42
C ASP A 671 0.14 -13.99 31.60
N SER A 672 1.10 -13.47 30.81
CA SER A 672 0.84 -12.24 30.02
C SER A 672 1.61 -12.05 28.71
N THR A 673 2.31 -13.06 28.20
CA THR A 673 3.31 -12.88 27.12
C THR A 673 2.73 -12.96 25.69
N SER A 674 1.51 -13.48 25.49
CA SER A 674 0.89 -13.60 24.15
C SER A 674 0.45 -12.27 23.53
N ARG A 675 0.38 -11.18 24.31
CA ARG A 675 -0.26 -9.93 23.89
C ARG A 675 0.64 -8.95 23.15
N PHE A 676 1.93 -9.23 22.92
CA PHE A 676 2.87 -8.22 22.38
C PHE A 676 3.70 -8.70 21.18
N LEU A 677 3.42 -9.90 20.67
CA LEU A 677 4.36 -10.63 19.83
C LEU A 677 3.87 -10.89 18.40
N LEU A 678 4.77 -10.63 17.45
CA LEU A 678 4.70 -10.92 16.02
C LEU A 678 5.31 -12.29 15.75
N GLU A 679 4.73 -13.06 14.84
CA GLU A 679 5.42 -14.23 14.31
C GLU A 679 6.60 -13.77 13.45
N PRO A 680 7.83 -14.23 13.69
CA PRO A 680 9.02 -13.72 13.00
C PRO A 680 8.99 -13.99 11.49
N GLN A 681 8.25 -15.02 11.06
CA GLN A 681 8.34 -15.56 9.72
C GLN A 681 6.96 -15.95 9.20
N THR A 682 6.75 -15.78 7.89
CA THR A 682 5.57 -16.28 7.17
C THR A 682 6.03 -17.26 6.09
N GLY A 683 5.54 -18.50 6.16
CA GLY A 683 5.92 -19.55 5.21
C GLY A 683 5.34 -19.34 3.79
N PRO A 684 5.87 -20.04 2.77
CA PRO A 684 5.43 -19.87 1.38
C PRO A 684 4.02 -20.42 1.11
N VAL A 685 3.51 -21.32 1.96
CA VAL A 685 2.18 -21.92 1.84
C VAL A 685 1.35 -21.59 3.07
N VAL A 686 0.07 -21.25 2.86
CA VAL A 686 -0.89 -20.95 3.91
C VAL A 686 -1.22 -22.20 4.71
N ASP A 687 -1.18 -22.07 6.04
CA ASP A 687 -1.59 -23.11 6.99
C ASP A 687 -3.11 -23.16 7.12
N THR A 688 -3.72 -24.10 6.42
CA THR A 688 -5.18 -24.32 6.46
C THR A 688 -5.66 -24.87 7.80
N SER A 689 -4.82 -25.59 8.54
CA SER A 689 -5.15 -26.08 9.89
C SER A 689 -5.27 -24.91 10.86
N ARG A 690 -4.41 -23.89 10.73
CA ARG A 690 -4.50 -22.66 11.49
C ARG A 690 -5.77 -21.86 11.17
N ILE A 691 -6.14 -21.74 9.90
CA ILE A 691 -7.42 -21.11 9.49
C ILE A 691 -8.61 -21.84 10.10
N LEU A 692 -8.63 -23.18 10.06
CA LEU A 692 -9.71 -23.97 10.66
C LEU A 692 -9.80 -23.79 12.18
N ARG A 693 -8.66 -23.59 12.88
CA ARG A 693 -8.67 -23.23 14.31
C ARG A 693 -9.31 -21.87 14.57
N TRP A 694 -9.04 -20.86 13.76
CA TRP A 694 -9.71 -19.54 13.87
C TRP A 694 -11.22 -19.65 13.67
N ILE A 695 -11.66 -20.41 12.66
CA ILE A 695 -13.08 -20.64 12.38
C ILE A 695 -13.75 -21.38 13.54
N SER A 696 -13.13 -22.47 14.03
CA SER A 696 -13.64 -23.25 15.16
C SER A 696 -13.73 -22.41 16.44
N SER A 697 -12.74 -21.59 16.75
CA SER A 697 -12.78 -20.65 17.87
C SER A 697 -13.99 -19.71 17.76
N CYS A 698 -14.21 -19.12 16.59
CA CYS A 698 -15.37 -18.27 16.32
C CYS A 698 -16.72 -19.02 16.45
N GLU A 699 -16.81 -20.26 15.98
CA GLU A 699 -18.02 -21.10 16.11
C GLU A 699 -18.34 -21.45 17.57
N HIS A 700 -17.31 -21.59 18.43
CA HIS A 700 -17.49 -21.91 19.85
C HIS A 700 -17.72 -20.69 20.75
N LEU A 701 -17.08 -19.55 20.46
CA LEU A 701 -17.06 -18.39 21.37
C LEU A 701 -18.09 -17.30 21.02
N HIS A 702 -18.42 -17.08 19.74
CA HIS A 702 -19.23 -15.92 19.32
C HIS A 702 -20.72 -16.21 19.12
N GLY A 703 -21.18 -17.43 19.40
CA GLY A 703 -22.60 -17.79 19.45
C GLY A 703 -23.42 -17.28 18.25
N SER A 704 -24.56 -16.66 18.53
CA SER A 704 -25.53 -16.18 17.52
C SER A 704 -25.01 -15.06 16.61
N GLU A 705 -24.01 -14.30 17.03
CA GLU A 705 -23.46 -13.18 16.24
C GLU A 705 -22.76 -13.70 14.97
N CYS A 706 -22.06 -14.82 15.09
CA CYS A 706 -21.35 -15.46 13.97
C CYS A 706 -22.00 -16.77 13.50
N ALA A 707 -23.06 -17.23 14.17
CA ALA A 707 -23.74 -18.47 13.82
C ALA A 707 -24.25 -18.46 12.38
N MET A 708 -24.01 -19.58 11.69
CA MET A 708 -24.63 -19.84 10.42
C MET A 708 -26.10 -20.19 10.63
N PRO A 709 -27.01 -19.76 9.74
CA PRO A 709 -28.38 -20.22 9.80
C PRO A 709 -28.40 -21.73 9.52
N THR A 710 -29.04 -22.53 10.37
CA THR A 710 -29.18 -23.98 10.17
C THR A 710 -30.62 -24.33 9.81
N ASN A 711 -30.82 -25.26 8.87
CA ASN A 711 -32.13 -25.79 8.46
C ASN A 711 -33.15 -24.76 7.92
N LEU A 712 -32.69 -23.68 7.28
CA LEU A 712 -33.61 -22.75 6.61
C LEU A 712 -34.13 -23.31 5.28
N PRO A 713 -35.45 -23.28 5.03
CA PRO A 713 -36.01 -23.60 3.71
C PRO A 713 -35.43 -22.71 2.63
N PHE A 714 -35.20 -23.27 1.42
CA PHE A 714 -34.55 -22.53 0.33
C PHE A 714 -35.26 -21.21 -0.04
N ALA A 715 -36.61 -21.22 -0.05
CA ALA A 715 -37.40 -20.02 -0.37
C ALA A 715 -37.25 -18.90 0.69
N GLU A 716 -37.02 -19.26 1.95
CA GLU A 716 -36.67 -18.30 3.01
C GLU A 716 -35.19 -17.93 2.96
N ALA A 717 -34.36 -18.85 2.45
CA ALA A 717 -32.93 -18.64 2.34
C ALA A 717 -32.56 -17.65 1.24
N PHE A 718 -33.22 -17.75 0.10
CA PHE A 718 -33.00 -16.92 -1.06
C PHE A 718 -34.36 -16.56 -1.67
N PRO A 719 -35.01 -15.50 -1.14
CA PRO A 719 -36.30 -15.06 -1.66
C PRO A 719 -36.24 -14.79 -3.17
N ASP A 720 -37.32 -15.12 -3.87
CA ASP A 720 -37.50 -14.93 -5.32
C ASP A 720 -36.57 -15.77 -6.23
N LEU A 721 -35.57 -16.46 -5.69
CA LEU A 721 -34.76 -17.41 -6.46
C LEU A 721 -35.43 -18.78 -6.54
N ARG A 722 -35.30 -19.40 -7.72
CA ARG A 722 -35.72 -20.81 -7.94
C ARG A 722 -34.60 -21.80 -7.63
N VAL A 723 -33.38 -21.43 -7.96
CA VAL A 723 -32.16 -22.23 -7.76
C VAL A 723 -31.00 -21.30 -7.44
N LEU A 724 -30.02 -21.80 -6.70
CA LEU A 724 -28.72 -21.16 -6.52
C LEU A 724 -27.64 -22.06 -7.13
N ARG A 725 -26.71 -21.45 -7.85
CA ARG A 725 -25.63 -22.16 -8.55
C ARG A 725 -24.36 -22.15 -7.72
N PHE A 726 -23.64 -23.26 -7.73
CA PHE A 726 -22.33 -23.40 -7.10
C PHE A 726 -21.37 -24.13 -8.03
N ILE A 727 -20.08 -23.89 -7.84
CA ILE A 727 -19.03 -24.77 -8.31
C ILE A 727 -18.91 -25.92 -7.32
N ASP A 728 -19.15 -27.15 -7.78
CA ASP A 728 -18.82 -28.36 -7.04
C ASP A 728 -17.33 -28.68 -7.24
N THR A 729 -16.54 -28.42 -6.21
CA THR A 729 -15.07 -28.57 -6.26
C THR A 729 -14.58 -30.02 -6.29
N TYR A 730 -15.48 -30.98 -6.03
CA TYR A 730 -15.25 -32.43 -6.12
C TYR A 730 -15.83 -33.02 -7.41
N GLY A 731 -17.03 -32.58 -7.79
CA GLY A 731 -17.66 -32.94 -9.07
C GLY A 731 -17.01 -32.29 -10.29
N HIS A 732 -16.19 -31.25 -10.08
CA HIS A 732 -15.56 -30.45 -11.14
C HIS A 732 -16.59 -29.93 -12.16
N CYS A 733 -17.72 -29.42 -11.69
CA CYS A 733 -18.82 -28.89 -12.50
C CYS A 733 -19.57 -27.78 -11.77
N ILE A 734 -20.48 -27.10 -12.48
CA ILE A 734 -21.50 -26.25 -11.87
C ILE A 734 -22.69 -27.12 -11.46
N VAL A 735 -23.29 -26.84 -10.32
CA VAL A 735 -24.50 -27.50 -9.83
C VAL A 735 -25.57 -26.46 -9.52
N GLU A 736 -26.83 -26.81 -9.78
CA GLU A 736 -28.01 -26.02 -9.40
C GLU A 736 -28.69 -26.66 -8.20
N MET A 737 -28.90 -25.87 -7.16
CA MET A 737 -29.42 -26.35 -5.89
C MET A 737 -30.70 -25.63 -5.49
N THR A 738 -31.60 -26.41 -4.90
CA THR A 738 -32.84 -25.97 -4.25
C THR A 738 -32.82 -26.28 -2.75
N SER A 739 -31.65 -26.63 -2.20
CA SER A 739 -31.40 -26.80 -0.77
C SER A 739 -30.39 -25.75 -0.28
N PHE A 740 -30.42 -25.45 1.01
CA PHE A 740 -29.43 -24.58 1.65
C PHE A 740 -28.25 -25.45 2.12
N GLU A 741 -27.09 -25.29 1.47
CA GLU A 741 -25.87 -26.06 1.76
C GLU A 741 -24.77 -25.18 2.37
N LYS A 742 -23.76 -25.82 2.99
CA LYS A 742 -22.53 -25.15 3.42
C LYS A 742 -21.66 -24.82 2.19
N TYR A 743 -21.35 -23.55 1.96
CA TYR A 743 -20.49 -23.10 0.85
C TYR A 743 -19.53 -21.98 1.27
N ILE A 744 -18.47 -21.80 0.46
CA ILE A 744 -17.57 -20.63 0.50
C ILE A 744 -17.98 -19.66 -0.60
N ALA A 745 -17.94 -18.36 -0.36
CA ALA A 745 -18.11 -17.34 -1.40
C ALA A 745 -16.74 -16.71 -1.76
N LEU A 746 -16.50 -16.41 -3.03
CA LEU A 746 -15.35 -15.66 -3.48
C LEU A 746 -15.73 -14.22 -3.83
N SER A 747 -14.94 -13.28 -3.34
CA SER A 747 -15.01 -11.87 -3.69
C SER A 747 -13.64 -11.40 -4.19
N TYR A 748 -13.62 -10.78 -5.37
CA TYR A 748 -12.38 -10.45 -6.08
C TYR A 748 -12.56 -9.32 -7.10
N VAL A 749 -11.45 -8.75 -7.55
CA VAL A 749 -11.47 -7.73 -8.62
C VAL A 749 -11.45 -8.42 -9.98
N TRP A 750 -12.43 -8.15 -10.84
CA TRP A 750 -12.47 -8.75 -12.18
C TRP A 750 -11.37 -8.22 -13.10
N GLY A 751 -11.11 -6.90 -13.07
CA GLY A 751 -10.12 -6.21 -13.89
C GLY A 751 -10.35 -6.29 -15.41
N ALA A 752 -9.39 -5.80 -16.20
CA ALA A 752 -9.44 -5.77 -17.66
C ALA A 752 -8.85 -7.03 -18.30
N VAL A 753 -9.18 -8.21 -17.75
CA VAL A 753 -8.69 -9.51 -18.24
C VAL A 753 -9.84 -10.37 -18.78
N ALA A 754 -9.49 -11.35 -19.63
CA ALA A 754 -10.45 -12.32 -20.13
C ALA A 754 -11.07 -13.09 -18.95
N ASN A 755 -12.37 -12.90 -18.74
CA ASN A 755 -13.13 -13.51 -17.66
C ASN A 755 -14.08 -14.56 -18.25
N PHE A 756 -13.78 -15.84 -18.02
CA PHE A 756 -14.70 -16.92 -18.39
C PHE A 756 -15.97 -16.83 -17.52
N ARG A 757 -17.13 -16.81 -18.18
CA ARG A 757 -18.42 -16.49 -17.56
C ARG A 757 -19.47 -17.54 -17.87
N LEU A 758 -20.40 -17.75 -16.93
CA LEU A 758 -21.61 -18.53 -17.19
C LEU A 758 -22.56 -17.76 -18.10
N THR A 759 -23.00 -18.41 -19.16
CA THR A 759 -23.94 -17.89 -20.15
C THR A 759 -24.98 -18.95 -20.50
N LYS A 760 -26.09 -18.55 -21.13
CA LYS A 760 -27.07 -19.50 -21.67
C LYS A 760 -26.46 -20.58 -22.57
N ALA A 761 -25.46 -20.21 -23.37
CA ALA A 761 -24.85 -21.09 -24.37
C ALA A 761 -23.98 -22.19 -23.76
N ASN A 762 -23.24 -21.89 -22.68
CA ASN A 762 -22.33 -22.86 -22.04
C ASN A 762 -22.93 -23.55 -20.80
N ARG A 763 -24.10 -23.11 -20.30
CA ARG A 763 -24.73 -23.66 -19.09
C ARG A 763 -24.87 -25.19 -19.12
N ALA A 764 -25.47 -25.75 -20.16
CA ALA A 764 -25.71 -27.20 -20.22
C ALA A 764 -24.41 -28.01 -20.17
N ALA A 765 -23.35 -27.52 -20.83
CA ALA A 765 -22.03 -28.15 -20.80
C ALA A 765 -21.37 -28.04 -19.42
N LEU A 766 -21.47 -26.88 -18.76
CA LEU A 766 -20.87 -26.64 -17.45
C LEU A 766 -21.58 -27.37 -16.29
N LEU A 767 -22.82 -27.84 -16.49
CA LEU A 767 -23.53 -28.66 -15.50
C LEU A 767 -23.07 -30.13 -15.49
N MET A 768 -22.38 -30.60 -16.55
CA MET A 768 -21.92 -31.98 -16.64
C MET A 768 -20.76 -32.24 -15.67
N PRO A 769 -20.77 -33.34 -14.89
CA PRO A 769 -19.63 -33.72 -14.04
C PRO A 769 -18.31 -33.75 -14.82
N GLY A 770 -17.25 -33.19 -14.24
CA GLY A 770 -15.93 -33.08 -14.88
C GLY A 770 -15.77 -31.94 -15.90
N SER A 771 -16.84 -31.23 -16.27
CA SER A 771 -16.79 -30.18 -17.30
C SER A 771 -15.82 -29.04 -17.00
N LEU A 772 -15.64 -28.65 -15.73
CA LEU A 772 -14.69 -27.60 -15.36
C LEU A 772 -13.24 -28.00 -15.63
N ASN A 773 -12.91 -29.30 -15.69
CA ASN A 773 -11.57 -29.74 -16.07
C ASN A 773 -11.25 -29.38 -17.53
N THR A 774 -12.26 -29.43 -18.41
CA THR A 774 -12.08 -29.10 -19.83
C THR A 774 -11.84 -27.62 -20.05
N VAL A 775 -12.47 -26.75 -19.25
CA VAL A 775 -12.34 -25.28 -19.34
C VAL A 775 -11.40 -24.71 -18.29
N PHE A 776 -10.72 -25.55 -17.50
CA PHE A 776 -9.94 -25.11 -16.34
C PHE A 776 -8.89 -24.09 -16.75
N TYR A 777 -8.22 -24.30 -17.89
CA TYR A 777 -7.19 -23.37 -18.40
C TYR A 777 -7.74 -21.97 -18.69
N MET A 778 -9.03 -21.84 -19.05
CA MET A 778 -9.72 -20.58 -19.33
C MET A 778 -10.13 -19.83 -18.06
N LEU A 779 -10.15 -20.49 -16.90
CA LEU A 779 -10.52 -19.85 -15.64
C LEU A 779 -9.41 -18.90 -15.16
N PRO A 780 -9.76 -17.70 -14.67
CA PRO A 780 -8.81 -16.82 -14.02
C PRO A 780 -8.08 -17.47 -12.84
N SER A 781 -6.81 -17.11 -12.62
CA SER A 781 -5.97 -17.73 -11.60
C SER A 781 -6.52 -17.59 -10.19
N THR A 782 -7.17 -16.48 -9.86
CA THR A 782 -7.82 -16.28 -8.55
C THR A 782 -8.95 -17.28 -8.32
N ILE A 783 -9.75 -17.59 -9.35
CA ILE A 783 -10.82 -18.60 -9.27
C ILE A 783 -10.21 -20.01 -9.12
N LYS A 784 -9.14 -20.32 -9.86
CA LYS A 784 -8.42 -21.61 -9.73
C LYS A 784 -7.90 -21.81 -8.31
N ASP A 785 -7.29 -20.79 -7.73
CA ASP A 785 -6.79 -20.82 -6.37
C ASP A 785 -7.94 -20.94 -5.36
N ALA A 786 -9.05 -20.22 -5.55
CA ALA A 786 -10.24 -20.34 -4.69
C ALA A 786 -10.86 -21.75 -4.70
N ILE A 787 -10.92 -22.41 -5.85
CA ILE A 787 -11.35 -23.82 -5.95
C ILE A 787 -10.43 -24.72 -5.13
N THR A 788 -9.11 -24.55 -5.25
CA THR A 788 -8.11 -25.31 -4.50
C THR A 788 -8.22 -25.08 -2.99
N LEU A 789 -8.31 -23.81 -2.57
CA LEU A 789 -8.46 -23.44 -1.16
C LEU A 789 -9.75 -24.02 -0.55
N THR A 790 -10.86 -23.95 -1.29
CA THR A 790 -12.16 -24.47 -0.85
C THR A 790 -12.07 -25.96 -0.52
N ARG A 791 -11.41 -26.74 -1.39
CA ARG A 791 -11.16 -28.17 -1.16
C ARG A 791 -10.23 -28.41 0.04
N ARG A 792 -9.16 -27.63 0.18
CA ARG A 792 -8.21 -27.74 1.31
C ARG A 792 -8.84 -27.41 2.67
N LEU A 793 -9.86 -26.55 2.70
CA LEU A 793 -10.65 -26.22 3.89
C LEU A 793 -11.78 -27.25 4.16
N GLY A 794 -11.92 -28.29 3.32
CA GLY A 794 -12.94 -29.32 3.48
C GLY A 794 -14.36 -28.87 3.14
N CYS A 795 -14.52 -27.81 2.34
CA CYS A 795 -15.82 -27.38 1.83
C CYS A 795 -16.01 -27.87 0.39
N ARG A 796 -17.23 -28.28 0.03
CA ARG A 796 -17.53 -28.81 -1.32
C ARG A 796 -17.90 -27.71 -2.31
N TYR A 797 -18.70 -26.75 -1.88
CA TYR A 797 -19.33 -25.77 -2.77
C TYR A 797 -18.64 -24.41 -2.67
N LEU A 798 -18.36 -23.83 -3.83
CA LEU A 798 -17.83 -22.47 -3.99
C LEU A 798 -18.80 -21.63 -4.82
N TRP A 799 -19.16 -20.46 -4.32
CA TRP A 799 -19.92 -19.46 -5.07
C TRP A 799 -18.98 -18.41 -5.66
N VAL A 800 -19.10 -18.15 -6.96
CA VAL A 800 -18.33 -17.15 -7.72
C VAL A 800 -19.29 -16.42 -8.65
N ASP A 801 -19.43 -15.11 -8.51
CA ASP A 801 -20.35 -14.28 -9.31
C ASP A 801 -20.27 -14.54 -10.83
N ALA A 802 -19.08 -14.63 -11.41
CA ALA A 802 -18.86 -14.86 -12.84
C ALA A 802 -19.37 -16.23 -13.33
N LEU A 803 -19.45 -17.23 -12.45
CA LEU A 803 -19.81 -18.61 -12.79
C LEU A 803 -21.14 -19.07 -12.18
N CYS A 804 -21.66 -18.36 -11.18
CA CYS A 804 -22.89 -18.70 -10.48
C CYS A 804 -24.06 -17.80 -10.89
N LEU A 805 -23.79 -16.63 -11.48
CA LEU A 805 -24.81 -15.76 -12.08
C LEU A 805 -24.81 -15.90 -13.61
N MET A 806 -25.98 -15.90 -14.23
CA MET A 806 -26.09 -15.97 -15.69
C MET A 806 -25.86 -14.59 -16.31
N GLN A 807 -24.64 -14.35 -16.81
CA GLN A 807 -24.16 -13.01 -17.17
C GLN A 807 -24.84 -12.38 -18.40
N ASN A 808 -25.47 -13.20 -19.25
CA ASN A 808 -26.17 -12.76 -20.46
C ASN A 808 -27.69 -12.99 -20.42
N ASP A 809 -28.26 -13.13 -19.21
CA ASP A 809 -29.71 -13.14 -18.98
C ASP A 809 -30.06 -12.02 -18.00
N THR A 810 -30.75 -10.99 -18.47
CA THR A 810 -31.09 -9.82 -17.66
C THR A 810 -32.00 -10.15 -16.48
N GLU A 811 -32.90 -11.12 -16.61
CA GLU A 811 -33.84 -11.48 -15.54
C GLU A 811 -33.16 -12.37 -14.49
N ASP A 812 -32.44 -13.42 -14.90
CA ASP A 812 -31.69 -14.29 -13.97
C ASP A 812 -30.59 -13.49 -13.24
N LEU A 813 -29.86 -12.63 -13.95
CA LEU A 813 -28.87 -11.75 -13.35
C LEU A 813 -29.50 -10.79 -12.34
N LYS A 814 -30.64 -10.17 -12.68
CA LYS A 814 -31.34 -9.25 -11.77
C LYS A 814 -31.80 -9.97 -10.51
N LEU A 815 -32.39 -11.16 -10.63
CA LEU A 815 -32.79 -11.98 -9.48
C LEU A 815 -31.59 -12.37 -8.61
N GLY A 816 -30.50 -12.81 -9.23
CA GLY A 816 -29.28 -13.18 -8.50
C GLY A 816 -28.59 -12.01 -7.80
N VAL A 817 -28.49 -10.85 -8.46
CA VAL A 817 -27.95 -9.62 -7.87
C VAL A 817 -28.82 -9.15 -6.69
N ASN A 818 -30.14 -9.30 -6.80
CA ASN A 818 -31.06 -8.89 -5.74
C ASN A 818 -30.88 -9.70 -4.44
N VAL A 819 -30.33 -10.91 -4.49
CA VAL A 819 -30.08 -11.75 -3.29
C VAL A 819 -28.61 -11.85 -2.88
N MET A 820 -27.71 -11.06 -3.50
CA MET A 820 -26.28 -11.11 -3.17
C MET A 820 -26.01 -10.86 -1.68
N ASP A 821 -26.82 -10.05 -1.02
CA ASP A 821 -26.74 -9.83 0.43
C ASP A 821 -26.87 -11.12 1.20
N PHE A 822 -27.86 -11.94 0.86
CA PHE A 822 -28.08 -13.25 1.45
C PHE A 822 -26.96 -14.23 1.09
N VAL A 823 -26.43 -14.17 -0.13
CA VAL A 823 -25.32 -15.04 -0.55
C VAL A 823 -24.08 -14.83 0.32
N TYR A 824 -23.63 -13.59 0.50
CA TYR A 824 -22.45 -13.31 1.33
C TYR A 824 -22.73 -13.48 2.83
N GLU A 825 -23.91 -13.04 3.30
CA GLU A 825 -24.29 -13.20 4.70
C GLU A 825 -24.32 -14.68 5.12
N ARG A 826 -24.90 -15.55 4.27
CA ARG A 826 -25.13 -16.96 4.56
C ARG A 826 -24.00 -17.86 4.05
N ALA A 827 -22.88 -17.32 3.59
CA ALA A 827 -21.68 -18.09 3.29
C ALA A 827 -21.04 -18.56 4.60
N TRP A 828 -20.51 -19.79 4.63
CA TRP A 828 -19.76 -20.29 5.79
C TRP A 828 -18.48 -19.48 6.02
N LEU A 829 -17.83 -19.13 4.91
CA LEU A 829 -16.66 -18.28 4.85
C LEU A 829 -16.68 -17.53 3.51
N THR A 830 -16.34 -16.24 3.52
CA THR A 830 -16.07 -15.47 2.31
C THR A 830 -14.56 -15.32 2.15
N VAL A 831 -14.03 -15.66 0.99
CA VAL A 831 -12.63 -15.42 0.63
C VAL A 831 -12.55 -14.12 -0.17
N ILE A 832 -11.77 -13.16 0.31
CA ILE A 832 -11.52 -11.88 -0.36
C ILE A 832 -10.11 -11.88 -0.96
N ALA A 833 -10.02 -11.72 -2.28
CA ALA A 833 -8.77 -11.51 -2.99
C ALA A 833 -8.50 -10.01 -3.15
N ALA A 834 -7.78 -9.41 -2.20
CA ALA A 834 -7.44 -7.99 -2.16
C ALA A 834 -6.00 -7.67 -2.63
N CYS A 835 -5.23 -8.70 -3.05
CA CYS A 835 -3.83 -8.63 -3.42
C CYS A 835 -3.53 -8.25 -4.89
N GLY A 836 -4.53 -7.94 -5.72
CA GLY A 836 -4.24 -7.47 -7.09
C GLY A 836 -5.36 -6.73 -7.81
N HIS A 837 -5.06 -6.35 -9.05
CA HIS A 837 -5.86 -5.42 -9.85
C HIS A 837 -6.87 -6.12 -10.77
N ASP A 838 -6.81 -7.46 -10.87
CA ASP A 838 -7.64 -8.25 -11.77
C ASP A 838 -7.82 -9.72 -11.31
N ALA A 839 -8.59 -10.48 -12.08
CA ALA A 839 -8.97 -11.86 -11.77
C ALA A 839 -7.82 -12.88 -11.84
N ASN A 840 -6.64 -12.49 -12.34
CA ASN A 840 -5.45 -13.32 -12.43
C ASN A 840 -4.40 -13.03 -11.35
N ALA A 841 -4.69 -12.12 -10.41
CA ALA A 841 -3.81 -11.75 -9.31
C ALA A 841 -3.36 -12.92 -8.41
N ARG A 842 -4.09 -14.05 -8.43
CA ARG A 842 -3.85 -15.24 -7.60
C ARG A 842 -4.18 -15.02 -6.12
N LEU A 843 -4.22 -16.12 -5.36
CA LEU A 843 -4.29 -16.10 -3.90
C LEU A 843 -2.93 -16.54 -3.31
N PRO A 844 -2.14 -15.62 -2.73
CA PRO A 844 -0.81 -15.89 -2.18
C PRO A 844 -0.79 -17.04 -1.17
N GLY A 845 0.09 -18.01 -1.41
CA GLY A 845 0.33 -19.17 -0.55
C GLY A 845 -0.74 -20.27 -0.60
N VAL A 846 -1.75 -20.16 -1.47
CA VAL A 846 -2.72 -21.26 -1.68
C VAL A 846 -2.08 -22.41 -2.45
N GLN A 847 -1.22 -22.10 -3.43
CA GLN A 847 -0.41 -23.07 -4.16
C GLN A 847 1.08 -22.76 -3.96
N GLU A 848 1.93 -23.78 -4.03
CA GLU A 848 3.38 -23.59 -3.96
C GLU A 848 3.87 -22.67 -5.08
N GLY A 849 4.78 -21.75 -4.75
CA GLY A 849 5.29 -20.74 -5.69
C GLY A 849 4.37 -19.53 -5.94
N THR A 850 3.19 -19.46 -5.31
CA THR A 850 2.32 -18.25 -5.39
C THR A 850 2.69 -17.17 -4.37
N ARG A 851 3.57 -17.49 -3.42
CA ARG A 851 4.10 -16.56 -2.42
C ARG A 851 5.51 -16.98 -2.01
N ASP A 852 6.38 -16.00 -1.83
CA ASP A 852 7.71 -16.20 -1.28
C ASP A 852 7.70 -16.21 0.25
N TYR A 853 8.69 -16.90 0.81
CA TYR A 853 8.98 -16.86 2.24
C TYR A 853 9.33 -15.43 2.69
N SER A 854 8.76 -14.96 3.81
CA SER A 854 8.99 -13.58 4.29
C SER A 854 9.33 -13.51 5.79
N TYR A 855 10.19 -12.55 6.13
CA TYR A 855 10.53 -12.19 7.50
C TYR A 855 9.70 -10.97 7.94
N ASN A 856 9.05 -11.07 9.09
CA ASN A 856 8.20 -10.00 9.64
C ASN A 856 8.94 -9.14 10.68
N THR A 857 10.07 -9.62 11.22
CA THR A 857 10.84 -8.96 12.27
C THR A 857 12.32 -8.79 11.88
N PHE A 858 12.99 -7.85 12.54
CA PHE A 858 14.40 -7.53 12.36
C PHE A 858 15.07 -7.36 13.72
N GLU A 859 16.31 -7.81 13.87
CA GLU A 859 17.10 -7.59 15.08
C GLU A 859 17.51 -6.12 15.19
N ILE A 860 16.98 -5.40 16.17
CA ILE A 860 17.23 -3.97 16.38
C ILE A 860 18.50 -3.74 17.20
N VAL A 861 18.66 -4.56 18.24
CA VAL A 861 19.86 -4.71 19.05
C VAL A 861 19.99 -6.19 19.42
N PRO A 862 21.18 -6.68 19.78
CA PRO A 862 21.38 -8.10 20.11
C PRO A 862 20.34 -8.63 21.10
N GLY A 863 19.57 -9.63 20.68
CA GLY A 863 18.52 -10.26 21.49
C GLY A 863 17.18 -9.52 21.56
N VAL A 864 17.00 -8.43 20.79
CA VAL A 864 15.71 -7.72 20.66
C VAL A 864 15.33 -7.65 19.19
N GLU A 865 14.32 -8.43 18.83
CA GLU A 865 13.74 -8.46 17.49
C GLU A 865 12.40 -7.73 17.48
N MET A 866 12.21 -6.85 16.50
CA MET A 866 11.01 -6.03 16.36
C MET A 866 10.57 -5.95 14.90
N GLY A 867 9.29 -5.70 14.68
CA GLY A 867 8.71 -5.62 13.33
C GLY A 867 7.57 -4.61 13.26
N ILE A 868 7.15 -4.30 12.03
CA ILE A 868 5.96 -3.48 11.81
C ILE A 868 4.75 -4.40 11.81
N LEU A 869 3.83 -4.13 12.72
CA LEU A 869 2.48 -4.65 12.69
C LEU A 869 1.67 -3.77 11.74
N ALA A 870 1.16 -4.36 10.65
CA ALA A 870 0.22 -3.70 9.75
C ALA A 870 -1.13 -4.39 9.91
N GLY A 871 -2.13 -3.63 10.36
CA GLY A 871 -3.50 -4.11 10.48
C GLY A 871 -4.18 -4.23 9.11
N LEU A 872 -5.27 -4.98 9.07
CA LEU A 872 -6.00 -5.27 7.85
C LEU A 872 -6.63 -4.02 7.21
N ASP A 873 -7.15 -3.08 8.01
CA ASP A 873 -7.86 -1.90 7.49
C ASP A 873 -6.90 -0.92 6.79
N GLY A 874 -5.66 -0.80 7.27
CA GLY A 874 -4.60 0.00 6.64
C GLY A 874 -4.11 -0.57 5.34
N LEU A 875 -4.01 -1.90 5.25
CA LEU A 875 -3.70 -2.60 4.00
C LEU A 875 -4.85 -2.45 3.01
N LEU A 876 -6.10 -2.70 3.44
CA LEU A 876 -7.29 -2.61 2.60
C LEU A 876 -7.47 -1.22 2.01
N LYS A 877 -7.28 -0.15 2.80
CA LYS A 877 -7.41 1.24 2.35
C LYS A 877 -6.54 1.58 1.13
N ARG A 878 -5.44 0.84 0.92
CA ARG A 878 -4.53 1.01 -0.24
C ARG A 878 -4.84 0.05 -1.39
N SER A 879 -5.71 -0.92 -1.18
CA SER A 879 -6.05 -1.94 -2.18
C SER A 879 -7.05 -1.42 -3.20
N VAL A 880 -6.93 -1.88 -4.45
CA VAL A 880 -7.95 -1.64 -5.48
C VAL A 880 -9.26 -2.35 -5.14
N TYR A 881 -9.21 -3.40 -4.34
CA TYR A 881 -10.40 -4.11 -3.86
C TYR A 881 -11.30 -3.19 -3.01
N ASP A 882 -10.73 -2.53 -2.00
CA ASP A 882 -11.51 -1.66 -1.11
C ASP A 882 -11.97 -0.36 -1.78
N SER A 883 -11.43 0.01 -2.95
CA SER A 883 -11.92 1.19 -3.67
C SER A 883 -13.26 0.96 -4.36
N ARG A 884 -13.72 -0.29 -4.56
CA ARG A 884 -14.94 -0.59 -5.32
C ARG A 884 -16.20 -0.54 -4.43
N ALA A 885 -17.32 -0.08 -4.99
CA ALA A 885 -18.57 0.02 -4.22
C ALA A 885 -19.21 -1.35 -3.91
N TRP A 886 -19.20 -2.28 -4.86
CA TRP A 886 -19.78 -3.62 -4.68
C TRP A 886 -19.11 -4.41 -3.55
N THR A 887 -17.79 -4.27 -3.39
CA THR A 887 -17.01 -4.99 -2.37
C THR A 887 -17.39 -4.59 -0.94
N PHE A 888 -18.01 -3.43 -0.75
CA PHE A 888 -18.48 -2.97 0.56
C PHE A 888 -19.57 -3.91 1.12
N GLN A 889 -20.59 -4.22 0.32
CA GLN A 889 -21.65 -5.14 0.75
C GLN A 889 -21.10 -6.55 0.98
N GLU A 890 -20.22 -7.02 0.10
CA GLU A 890 -19.59 -8.34 0.16
C GLU A 890 -18.77 -8.51 1.45
N GLN A 891 -18.06 -7.45 1.86
CA GLN A 891 -17.25 -7.42 3.07
C GLN A 891 -18.11 -7.36 4.33
N VAL A 892 -19.01 -6.38 4.42
CA VAL A 892 -19.67 -6.02 5.69
C VAL A 892 -20.79 -7.00 6.05
N LEU A 893 -21.45 -7.63 5.06
CA LEU A 893 -22.49 -8.60 5.35
C LEU A 893 -21.96 -9.99 5.73
N SER A 894 -20.76 -10.35 5.27
CA SER A 894 -20.14 -11.65 5.51
C SER A 894 -19.86 -11.85 7.01
N ARG A 895 -20.24 -13.02 7.55
CA ARG A 895 -20.04 -13.35 8.98
C ARG A 895 -18.60 -13.71 9.33
N ARG A 896 -17.92 -14.37 8.38
CA ARG A 896 -16.52 -14.79 8.46
C ARG A 896 -15.85 -14.50 7.13
N VAL A 897 -14.68 -13.87 7.17
CA VAL A 897 -13.97 -13.43 5.98
C VAL A 897 -12.50 -13.76 6.10
N LEU A 898 -11.95 -14.36 5.05
CA LEU A 898 -10.53 -14.63 4.89
C LEU A 898 -9.96 -13.71 3.81
N TYR A 899 -9.14 -12.75 4.19
CA TYR A 899 -8.53 -11.78 3.30
C TYR A 899 -7.15 -12.25 2.87
N PHE A 900 -6.92 -12.25 1.56
CA PHE A 900 -5.62 -12.34 0.95
C PHE A 900 -5.23 -10.95 0.48
N ILE A 901 -4.24 -10.34 1.13
CA ILE A 901 -3.79 -8.98 0.82
C ILE A 901 -2.28 -8.87 0.93
N GLU A 902 -1.65 -8.26 -0.08
CA GLU A 902 -0.20 -8.32 -0.26
C GLU A 902 0.27 -9.78 -0.19
N ASN A 903 1.21 -10.13 0.70
CA ASN A 903 1.65 -11.52 0.93
C ASN A 903 1.15 -12.09 2.26
N LYS A 904 0.00 -11.61 2.76
CA LYS A 904 -0.54 -11.94 4.08
C LYS A 904 -2.00 -12.40 4.03
N VAL A 905 -2.35 -13.21 5.02
CA VAL A 905 -3.68 -13.75 5.26
C VAL A 905 -4.21 -13.27 6.61
N PHE A 906 -5.40 -12.67 6.55
CA PHE A 906 -6.15 -12.24 7.72
C PHE A 906 -7.49 -12.96 7.77
N TYR A 907 -7.95 -13.29 8.97
CA TYR A 907 -9.28 -13.77 9.23
C TYR A 907 -10.03 -12.73 10.06
N ARG A 908 -11.22 -12.34 9.65
CA ARG A 908 -12.12 -11.46 10.40
C ARG A 908 -13.48 -12.12 10.52
N CYS A 909 -14.00 -12.18 11.73
CA CYS A 909 -15.41 -12.42 11.98
C CYS A 909 -16.00 -11.20 12.71
N ARG A 910 -17.23 -11.30 13.21
CA ARG A 910 -17.89 -10.16 13.86
C ARG A 910 -17.37 -9.87 15.28
N GLY A 911 -16.76 -10.85 15.94
CA GLY A 911 -16.22 -10.69 17.31
C GLY A 911 -14.70 -10.64 17.42
N ALA A 912 -13.96 -11.09 16.38
CA ALA A 912 -12.50 -11.18 16.43
C ALA A 912 -11.84 -11.06 15.06
N GLU A 913 -10.57 -10.68 15.09
CA GLU A 913 -9.68 -10.64 13.93
C GLU A 913 -8.36 -11.33 14.26
N HIS A 914 -7.87 -12.15 13.33
CA HIS A 914 -6.61 -12.89 13.43
C HIS A 914 -5.80 -12.69 12.15
N ALA A 915 -4.47 -12.84 12.24
CA ALA A 915 -3.60 -12.80 11.08
C ALA A 915 -2.47 -13.81 11.23
N GLU A 916 -1.99 -14.36 10.12
CA GLU A 916 -0.95 -15.40 10.16
C GLU A 916 0.40 -14.91 10.70
N HIS A 917 0.65 -13.60 10.65
CA HIS A 917 1.90 -12.98 11.11
C HIS A 917 1.83 -12.49 12.56
N PHE A 918 0.74 -12.78 13.27
CA PHE A 918 0.59 -12.54 14.72
C PHE A 918 0.57 -13.86 15.45
N VAL A 919 1.04 -13.91 16.69
CA VAL A 919 0.81 -15.08 17.55
C VAL A 919 -0.69 -15.22 17.77
N ASP A 920 -1.26 -16.42 17.67
CA ASP A 920 -2.70 -16.61 17.90
C ASP A 920 -3.08 -16.32 19.36
N ASP A 921 -4.15 -15.55 19.55
CA ASP A 921 -4.84 -15.44 20.84
C ASP A 921 -6.29 -15.90 20.64
N LEU A 922 -6.52 -17.19 20.91
CA LEU A 922 -7.83 -17.82 20.74
C LEU A 922 -8.74 -17.60 21.97
N SER A 923 -8.26 -16.91 23.01
CA SER A 923 -9.01 -16.67 24.25
C SER A 923 -9.88 -15.41 24.21
N GLN A 924 -9.91 -14.71 23.07
CA GLN A 924 -10.60 -13.43 22.94
C GLN A 924 -12.11 -13.57 23.15
N THR A 925 -12.57 -13.23 24.35
CA THR A 925 -13.97 -12.96 24.72
C THR A 925 -14.33 -11.47 24.66
N PHE A 926 -13.37 -10.60 24.31
CA PHE A 926 -13.54 -9.15 24.23
C PHE A 926 -13.52 -8.68 22.78
N SER A 927 -14.47 -7.83 22.39
CA SER A 927 -14.56 -7.23 21.06
C SER A 927 -13.31 -6.41 20.74
N VAL A 928 -12.60 -6.79 19.67
CA VAL A 928 -11.55 -5.94 19.11
C VAL A 928 -12.23 -4.76 18.41
N GLU A 929 -12.09 -3.55 18.91
CA GLU A 929 -12.62 -2.34 18.24
C GLU A 929 -11.74 -1.95 17.04
N THR A 930 -11.75 -2.74 15.96
CA THR A 930 -11.20 -2.30 14.66
C THR A 930 -12.28 -1.60 13.82
N MET A 931 -11.86 -0.72 12.91
CA MET A 931 -12.78 -0.04 11.99
C MET A 931 -13.56 -1.04 11.15
N GLY A 932 -12.91 -2.13 10.72
CA GLY A 932 -13.54 -3.23 10.02
C GLY A 932 -14.60 -3.99 10.81
N ILE A 933 -14.39 -4.19 12.12
CA ILE A 933 -15.38 -4.80 13.02
C ILE A 933 -16.54 -3.84 13.25
N GLN A 934 -16.26 -2.56 13.55
CA GLN A 934 -17.30 -1.52 13.70
C GLN A 934 -18.19 -1.38 12.46
N ARG A 935 -17.62 -1.47 11.25
CA ARG A 935 -18.42 -1.50 10.01
C ARG A 935 -19.36 -2.71 9.96
N SER A 936 -18.86 -3.88 10.35
CA SER A 936 -19.62 -5.14 10.37
C SER A 936 -20.71 -5.13 11.46
N GLU A 937 -20.44 -4.49 12.60
CA GLU A 937 -21.40 -4.26 13.68
C GLU A 937 -22.50 -3.29 13.28
N ALA A 938 -22.17 -2.17 12.62
CA ALA A 938 -23.15 -1.19 12.15
C ALA A 938 -24.22 -1.84 11.24
N VAL A 939 -23.91 -2.95 10.59
CA VAL A 939 -24.87 -3.68 9.75
C VAL A 939 -25.94 -4.46 10.53
N TYR A 940 -25.81 -4.60 11.86
CA TYR A 940 -26.90 -5.05 12.74
C TYR A 940 -28.00 -4.01 12.93
N MET A 941 -27.65 -2.73 12.77
CA MET A 941 -28.57 -1.61 12.94
C MET A 941 -29.17 -1.58 14.36
N ASP A 942 -28.33 -1.78 15.38
CA ASP A 942 -28.72 -1.61 16.79
C ASP A 942 -29.07 -0.15 17.08
N ASP A 943 -28.32 0.75 16.45
CA ASP A 943 -28.61 2.18 16.34
C ASP A 943 -28.81 2.55 14.87
N PRO A 944 -30.00 2.36 14.28
CA PRO A 944 -30.20 2.51 12.84
C PRO A 944 -29.81 3.89 12.27
N LEU A 945 -29.88 4.96 13.06
CA LEU A 945 -29.53 6.31 12.59
C LEU A 945 -28.02 6.51 12.52
N LYS A 946 -27.33 6.19 13.62
CA LYS A 946 -25.88 6.29 13.69
C LYS A 946 -25.22 5.28 12.75
N ASP A 947 -25.71 4.05 12.78
CA ASP A 947 -25.16 2.95 12.00
C ASP A 947 -25.31 3.17 10.50
N PHE A 948 -26.48 3.64 10.04
CA PHE A 948 -26.66 3.97 8.63
C PHE A 948 -25.81 5.16 8.20
N SER A 949 -25.68 6.19 9.04
CA SER A 949 -24.80 7.34 8.78
C SER A 949 -23.35 6.90 8.61
N TYR A 950 -22.87 6.01 9.49
CA TYR A 950 -21.53 5.43 9.44
C TYR A 950 -21.31 4.58 8.18
N VAL A 951 -22.27 3.70 7.84
CA VAL A 951 -22.25 2.89 6.61
C VAL A 951 -22.21 3.79 5.37
N LEU A 952 -23.03 4.84 5.33
CA LEU A 952 -23.12 5.77 4.20
C LEU A 952 -21.80 6.54 4.01
N PHE A 953 -21.16 6.97 5.11
CA PHE A 953 -19.86 7.64 5.08
C PHE A 953 -18.79 6.77 4.37
N PHE A 954 -18.64 5.51 4.75
CA PHE A 954 -17.64 4.63 4.13
C PHE A 954 -18.01 4.18 2.72
N TYR A 955 -19.30 4.03 2.43
CA TYR A 955 -19.75 3.63 1.10
C TYR A 955 -19.58 4.72 0.05
N THR A 956 -19.89 5.97 0.40
CA THR A 956 -19.84 7.09 -0.56
C THR A 956 -18.41 7.45 -1.00
N GLN A 957 -17.41 7.03 -0.22
CA GLN A 957 -15.98 7.06 -0.59
C GLN A 957 -15.61 6.07 -1.70
N LYS A 958 -16.48 5.09 -2.00
CA LYS A 958 -16.18 4.02 -2.97
C LYS A 958 -16.43 4.48 -4.42
N VAL A 959 -15.66 3.90 -5.33
CA VAL A 959 -15.71 4.11 -6.77
C VAL A 959 -16.63 3.08 -7.43
N LEU A 960 -17.45 3.58 -8.37
CA LEU A 960 -18.36 2.80 -9.19
C LEU A 960 -17.87 2.79 -10.64
N THR A 961 -17.71 1.62 -11.23
CA THR A 961 -17.45 1.49 -12.68
C THR A 961 -18.69 1.92 -13.47
N ASN A 962 -19.87 1.43 -13.09
CA ASN A 962 -21.15 1.88 -13.61
C ASN A 962 -21.86 2.71 -12.54
N GLN A 963 -22.11 3.98 -12.85
CA GLN A 963 -22.68 4.93 -11.90
C GLN A 963 -24.14 4.59 -11.54
N ASN A 964 -24.84 3.83 -12.39
CA ASN A 964 -26.20 3.35 -12.16
C ASN A 964 -26.29 2.36 -10.99
N ASP A 965 -25.17 1.76 -10.60
CA ASP A 965 -25.15 0.76 -9.53
C ASP A 965 -25.11 1.38 -8.13
N THR A 966 -25.06 2.71 -8.00
CA THR A 966 -24.92 3.41 -6.71
C THR A 966 -25.95 2.99 -5.65
N SER A 967 -27.21 2.76 -6.04
CA SER A 967 -28.24 2.27 -5.12
C SER A 967 -28.25 0.74 -5.03
N ARG A 968 -27.88 0.05 -6.12
CA ARG A 968 -27.91 -1.42 -6.22
C ARG A 968 -26.85 -2.08 -5.34
N ALA A 969 -25.64 -1.52 -5.32
CA ALA A 969 -24.54 -1.99 -4.49
C ALA A 969 -24.75 -1.74 -2.98
N MET A 970 -25.81 -1.01 -2.60
CA MET A 970 -26.22 -0.77 -1.21
C MET A 970 -27.59 -1.43 -0.88
N ALA A 971 -28.22 -2.12 -1.83
CA ALA A 971 -29.60 -2.58 -1.71
C ALA A 971 -29.80 -3.55 -0.54
N GLY A 972 -28.84 -4.44 -0.28
CA GLY A 972 -28.89 -5.38 0.84
C GLY A 972 -28.91 -4.69 2.20
N ILE A 973 -28.08 -3.67 2.36
CA ILE A 973 -27.98 -2.90 3.60
C ILE A 973 -29.21 -2.00 3.77
N ILE A 974 -29.69 -1.38 2.69
CA ILE A 974 -30.96 -0.61 2.69
C ILE A 974 -32.14 -1.47 3.17
N ARG A 975 -32.24 -2.73 2.74
CA ARG A 975 -33.29 -3.65 3.22
C ARG A 975 -33.23 -3.87 4.73
N ARG A 976 -32.03 -4.00 5.30
CA ARG A 976 -31.84 -4.18 6.75
C ARG A 976 -32.28 -2.96 7.53
N ILE A 977 -31.88 -1.76 7.09
CA ILE A 977 -32.28 -0.50 7.72
C ILE A 977 -33.79 -0.31 7.61
N SER A 978 -34.36 -0.59 6.43
CA SER A 978 -35.80 -0.52 6.20
C SER A 978 -36.57 -1.40 7.19
N LYS A 979 -36.09 -2.62 7.44
CA LYS A 979 -36.65 -3.54 8.44
C LYS A 979 -36.46 -3.02 9.88
N ALA A 980 -35.25 -2.59 10.25
CA ALA A 980 -34.92 -2.12 11.59
C ALA A 980 -35.69 -0.84 11.98
N MET A 981 -35.79 0.11 11.05
CA MET A 981 -36.53 1.36 11.21
C MET A 981 -38.02 1.24 10.93
N LYS A 982 -38.49 0.08 10.42
CA LYS A 982 -39.88 -0.15 9.99
C LYS A 982 -40.38 0.92 9.01
N CYS A 983 -39.54 1.33 8.07
CA CYS A 983 -39.86 2.37 7.09
C CYS A 983 -39.46 1.98 5.67
N SER A 984 -40.07 2.61 4.66
CA SER A 984 -39.64 2.44 3.27
C SER A 984 -38.48 3.38 2.93
N PHE A 985 -37.79 3.14 1.82
CA PHE A 985 -36.76 4.03 1.28
C PHE A 985 -37.27 4.75 0.03
N PHE A 986 -36.94 6.03 -0.08
CA PHE A 986 -37.24 6.85 -1.25
C PHE A 986 -35.92 7.42 -1.80
N GLN A 987 -35.56 6.99 -3.02
CA GLN A 987 -34.32 7.40 -3.70
C GLN A 987 -33.06 7.26 -2.83
N GLY A 988 -32.97 6.18 -2.04
CA GLY A 988 -31.81 5.92 -1.16
C GLY A 988 -31.92 6.54 0.24
N LEU A 989 -32.96 7.30 0.56
CA LEU A 989 -33.17 7.93 1.87
C LEU A 989 -34.30 7.23 2.65
N PRO A 990 -34.17 6.99 3.97
CA PRO A 990 -35.22 6.43 4.80
C PRO A 990 -36.37 7.44 4.96
N THR A 991 -37.59 7.00 4.68
CA THR A 991 -38.77 7.88 4.64
C THR A 991 -39.18 8.41 6.01
N ALA A 992 -39.06 7.60 7.08
CA ALA A 992 -39.44 8.02 8.43
C ALA A 992 -38.53 9.11 9.04
N THR A 993 -37.31 9.26 8.51
CA THR A 993 -36.30 10.23 8.98
C THR A 993 -35.71 11.01 7.81
N PHE A 994 -36.56 11.35 6.84
CA PHE A 994 -36.15 11.99 5.59
C PHE A 994 -35.47 13.35 5.84
N ASP A 995 -36.00 14.15 6.78
CA ASP A 995 -35.45 15.45 7.19
C ASP A 995 -34.02 15.37 7.69
N LEU A 996 -33.64 14.22 8.25
CA LEU A 996 -32.30 14.01 8.76
C LEU A 996 -31.34 13.65 7.61
N PHE A 997 -31.70 12.69 6.77
CA PHE A 997 -30.76 12.18 5.76
C PHE A 997 -30.66 13.05 4.51
N ILE A 998 -31.54 14.03 4.32
CA ILE A 998 -31.41 15.03 3.24
C ILE A 998 -30.33 16.08 3.53
N THR A 999 -29.91 16.26 4.79
CA THR A 999 -28.94 17.28 5.23
C THR A 999 -27.48 16.85 5.12
N PHE A 1000 -27.18 15.90 4.23
CA PHE A 1000 -25.84 15.40 4.03
C PHE A 1000 -24.91 16.47 3.45
N CYS A 1001 -23.60 16.41 3.73
CA CYS A 1001 -22.61 17.35 3.19
C CYS A 1001 -21.33 16.67 2.72
N ALA A 1002 -20.53 17.38 1.93
CA ALA A 1002 -19.24 16.92 1.44
C ALA A 1002 -18.20 16.85 2.59
N PHE A 1003 -17.35 15.81 2.61
CA PHE A 1003 -16.25 15.71 3.57
C PHE A 1003 -15.11 14.80 3.08
N PRO A 1004 -13.83 15.23 3.08
CA PRO A 1004 -13.32 16.62 3.15
C PRO A 1004 -13.29 17.32 1.77
N ASN A 1005 -13.59 16.58 0.70
CA ASN A 1005 -13.45 17.01 -0.70
C ASN A 1005 -14.82 17.32 -1.31
N THR A 1006 -14.82 17.76 -2.57
CA THR A 1006 -16.00 18.19 -3.34
C THR A 1006 -16.93 17.03 -3.73
N LEU A 1007 -18.23 17.35 -3.87
CA LEU A 1007 -19.21 16.44 -4.46
C LEU A 1007 -19.36 16.71 -5.97
N HIS A 1008 -19.50 15.65 -6.76
CA HIS A 1008 -19.66 15.67 -8.22
C HIS A 1008 -21.02 15.12 -8.63
N ARG A 1009 -21.72 15.77 -9.55
CA ARG A 1009 -23.12 15.49 -9.87
C ARG A 1009 -23.29 14.20 -10.70
N ARG A 1010 -24.24 13.34 -10.31
CA ARG A 1010 -24.79 12.22 -11.11
C ARG A 1010 -26.19 12.56 -11.64
N SER A 1011 -26.28 13.28 -12.76
CA SER A 1011 -27.53 13.84 -13.31
C SER A 1011 -28.73 12.88 -13.46
N ILE A 1012 -28.46 11.58 -13.66
CA ILE A 1012 -29.47 10.52 -13.76
C ILE A 1012 -30.19 10.19 -12.44
N PHE A 1013 -29.69 10.68 -11.31
CA PHE A 1013 -30.27 10.52 -9.97
C PHE A 1013 -30.62 11.90 -9.39
N PRO A 1014 -31.57 11.96 -8.44
CA PRO A 1014 -32.01 13.23 -7.87
C PRO A 1014 -30.93 13.96 -7.05
N SER A 1015 -30.84 15.28 -7.16
CA SER A 1015 -29.82 16.08 -6.47
C SER A 1015 -30.06 16.19 -4.95
N TYR A 1016 -31.30 15.97 -4.50
CA TYR A 1016 -31.64 15.91 -3.07
C TYR A 1016 -31.20 14.61 -2.38
N SER A 1017 -30.74 13.62 -3.14
CA SER A 1017 -30.30 12.32 -2.60
C SER A 1017 -28.79 12.17 -2.70
N TRP A 1018 -28.18 11.47 -1.73
CA TRP A 1018 -26.78 11.06 -1.80
C TRP A 1018 -26.47 10.26 -3.08
N THR A 1019 -27.46 9.55 -3.65
CA THR A 1019 -27.30 8.81 -4.91
C THR A 1019 -26.94 9.74 -6.07
N GLY A 1020 -27.38 11.00 -6.01
CA GLY A 1020 -27.12 12.07 -6.97
C GLY A 1020 -25.69 12.62 -6.97
N TRP A 1021 -24.81 12.16 -6.07
CA TRP A 1021 -23.47 12.75 -5.86
C TRP A 1021 -22.36 11.72 -5.72
N ARG A 1022 -21.23 11.93 -6.42
CA ARG A 1022 -19.97 11.21 -6.21
C ARG A 1022 -19.10 12.02 -5.25
N GLY A 1023 -18.42 11.33 -4.34
CA GLY A 1023 -17.60 11.96 -3.32
C GLY A 1023 -18.03 11.50 -1.94
N SER A 1024 -17.19 11.80 -0.96
CA SER A 1024 -17.37 11.34 0.41
C SER A 1024 -18.37 12.24 1.13
N ILE A 1025 -19.37 11.62 1.73
CA ILE A 1025 -20.50 12.28 2.38
C ILE A 1025 -20.40 12.07 3.89
N ASP A 1026 -20.56 13.15 4.66
CA ASP A 1026 -20.67 13.12 6.11
C ASP A 1026 -22.08 13.52 6.59
N MET A 1027 -22.50 12.88 7.67
CA MET A 1027 -23.77 13.08 8.39
C MET A 1027 -23.56 13.34 9.89
N ASP A 1028 -22.38 13.01 10.44
CA ASP A 1028 -22.09 13.09 11.88
C ASP A 1028 -22.14 14.54 12.38
N SER A 1029 -21.83 15.47 11.49
CA SER A 1029 -21.90 16.90 11.75
C SER A 1029 -23.33 17.47 11.72
N VAL A 1030 -24.37 16.69 11.45
CA VAL A 1030 -25.76 17.18 11.38
C VAL A 1030 -26.74 16.32 12.17
N THR A 1031 -26.33 15.13 12.61
CA THR A 1031 -27.19 14.18 13.31
C THR A 1031 -27.43 14.59 14.78
N PRO A 1032 -28.70 14.75 15.22
CA PRO A 1032 -29.01 14.87 16.64
C PRO A 1032 -28.56 13.61 17.37
N ALA A 1033 -28.15 13.76 18.65
CA ALA A 1033 -27.89 12.60 19.49
C ALA A 1033 -29.11 11.68 19.50
N ASN A 1034 -28.90 10.37 19.50
CA ASN A 1034 -29.92 9.39 19.17
C ASN A 1034 -31.20 9.46 20.05
N ASN A 1035 -31.04 9.89 21.30
CA ASN A 1035 -32.14 10.08 22.27
C ASN A 1035 -32.99 11.33 21.99
N GLU A 1036 -32.52 12.23 21.11
CA GLU A 1036 -33.17 13.48 20.77
C GLU A 1036 -33.77 13.49 19.35
N ALA A 1037 -33.47 12.49 18.50
CA ALA A 1037 -33.89 12.47 17.10
C ALA A 1037 -35.41 12.64 16.92
N ASN A 1038 -36.22 11.94 17.73
CA ASN A 1038 -37.68 12.10 17.68
C ASN A 1038 -38.15 13.48 18.15
N THR A 1039 -37.53 14.01 19.20
CA THR A 1039 -37.82 15.35 19.70
C THR A 1039 -37.45 16.40 18.66
N TRP A 1040 -36.33 16.22 17.95
CA TRP A 1040 -35.92 17.08 16.86
C TRP A 1040 -36.87 16.98 15.66
N LEU A 1041 -37.17 15.78 15.17
CA LEU A 1041 -38.12 15.57 14.08
C LEU A 1041 -39.50 16.17 14.41
N ARG A 1042 -39.96 16.09 15.66
CA ARG A 1042 -41.25 16.63 16.09
C ARG A 1042 -41.25 18.15 16.26
N ASP A 1043 -40.22 18.70 16.92
CA ASP A 1043 -40.27 20.06 17.45
C ASP A 1043 -39.37 21.06 16.68
N ARG A 1044 -38.53 20.58 15.75
CA ARG A 1044 -37.44 21.35 15.11
C ARG A 1044 -37.43 21.27 13.58
N THR A 1045 -38.40 20.57 12.99
CA THR A 1045 -38.61 20.49 11.54
C THR A 1045 -40.02 20.98 11.19
N TRP A 1046 -40.22 21.48 9.97
CA TRP A 1046 -41.51 22.03 9.52
C TRP A 1046 -41.89 21.70 8.08
N VAL A 1047 -40.98 21.10 7.31
CA VAL A 1047 -41.21 20.79 5.90
C VAL A 1047 -42.09 19.54 5.80
N VAL A 1048 -43.14 19.61 4.98
CA VAL A 1048 -43.95 18.45 4.62
C VAL A 1048 -43.52 18.00 3.23
N TRP A 1049 -42.94 16.81 3.14
CA TRP A 1049 -42.34 16.31 1.91
C TRP A 1049 -43.35 15.54 1.06
N TYR A 1050 -43.59 16.03 -0.16
CA TYR A 1050 -44.33 15.30 -1.18
C TYR A 1050 -43.37 14.83 -2.27
N LYS A 1051 -43.60 13.62 -2.77
CA LYS A 1051 -42.98 13.11 -4.00
C LYS A 1051 -43.98 13.28 -5.15
N ARG A 1052 -43.53 13.90 -6.23
CA ARG A 1052 -44.28 14.05 -7.48
C ARG A 1052 -43.69 13.12 -8.52
N ASN A 1053 -44.47 12.17 -9.00
CA ASN A 1053 -44.01 11.26 -10.05
C ASN A 1053 -43.94 11.97 -11.42
N PRO A 1054 -43.25 11.39 -12.43
CA PRO A 1054 -43.19 11.99 -13.77
C PRO A 1054 -44.57 12.18 -14.44
N SER A 1055 -45.60 11.41 -14.04
CA SER A 1055 -46.98 11.62 -14.49
C SER A 1055 -47.71 12.78 -13.80
N GLY A 1056 -47.08 13.47 -12.85
CA GLY A 1056 -47.61 14.66 -12.17
C GLY A 1056 -48.43 14.39 -10.90
N ILE A 1057 -48.51 13.16 -10.42
CA ILE A 1057 -49.24 12.81 -9.19
C ILE A 1057 -48.34 13.05 -7.98
N ALA A 1058 -48.81 13.87 -7.04
CA ALA A 1058 -48.14 14.14 -5.77
C ALA A 1058 -48.68 13.21 -4.66
N SER A 1059 -47.78 12.67 -3.84
CA SER A 1059 -48.11 11.86 -2.65
C SER A 1059 -47.10 12.13 -1.55
N LEU A 1060 -47.43 11.82 -0.29
CA LEU A 1060 -46.49 12.00 0.81
C LEU A 1060 -45.25 11.10 0.65
N VAL A 1061 -44.08 11.63 0.98
CA VAL A 1061 -42.85 10.82 1.09
C VAL A 1061 -42.98 9.85 2.26
N TRP A 1062 -43.50 10.34 3.39
CA TRP A 1062 -43.80 9.54 4.57
C TRP A 1062 -45.27 9.70 4.95
N ASP A 1063 -46.02 8.62 4.83
CA ASP A 1063 -47.39 8.50 5.32
C ASP A 1063 -47.43 7.33 6.30
N PRO A 1064 -47.47 7.60 7.62
CA PRO A 1064 -47.46 6.55 8.63
C PRO A 1064 -48.77 5.75 8.68
N ASP A 1065 -49.85 6.24 8.05
CA ASP A 1065 -51.13 5.55 7.95
C ASP A 1065 -51.23 4.68 6.68
N ALA A 1066 -50.33 4.88 5.71
CA ALA A 1066 -50.33 4.15 4.44
C ALA A 1066 -49.74 2.73 4.50
N ASN A 1067 -49.07 2.34 5.59
CA ASN A 1067 -48.46 1.01 5.70
C ASN A 1067 -49.08 0.18 6.84
N PRO A 1068 -50.04 -0.72 6.55
CA PRO A 1068 -50.66 -1.57 7.57
C PRO A 1068 -49.69 -2.57 8.21
N SER A 1069 -48.50 -2.77 7.64
CA SER A 1069 -47.50 -3.73 8.12
C SER A 1069 -46.81 -3.28 9.42
N PHE A 1070 -46.93 -2.01 9.82
CA PHE A 1070 -46.28 -1.45 11.01
C PHE A 1070 -47.22 -0.52 11.77
N PRO A 1071 -47.90 -1.00 12.84
CA PRO A 1071 -48.75 -0.16 13.67
C PRO A 1071 -47.96 1.03 14.25
N LEU A 1072 -48.60 2.20 14.32
CA LEU A 1072 -48.02 3.44 14.86
C LEU A 1072 -47.41 3.30 16.26
N SER A 1073 -47.99 2.43 17.11
CA SER A 1073 -47.51 2.15 18.46
C SER A 1073 -46.10 1.56 18.50
N ASP A 1074 -45.69 0.92 17.40
CA ASP A 1074 -44.47 0.12 17.33
C ASP A 1074 -43.34 0.83 16.56
N MET A 1075 -43.59 2.08 16.17
CA MET A 1075 -42.65 2.91 15.41
C MET A 1075 -41.80 3.75 16.36
N LYS A 1076 -40.49 3.49 16.39
CA LYS A 1076 -39.54 4.30 17.16
C LYS A 1076 -39.43 5.72 16.61
N TYR A 1077 -39.60 5.92 15.30
CA TYR A 1077 -39.42 7.20 14.60
C TYR A 1077 -40.73 7.65 13.92
N ALA A 1078 -41.68 8.15 14.71
CA ALA A 1078 -42.97 8.64 14.23
C ALA A 1078 -42.90 10.13 13.86
N GLY A 1079 -42.26 10.46 12.73
CA GLY A 1079 -42.17 11.85 12.23
C GLY A 1079 -43.45 12.38 11.55
N TYR A 1080 -43.61 13.72 11.57
CA TYR A 1080 -44.53 14.63 10.82
C TYR A 1080 -45.98 14.90 11.26
N ARG A 1081 -46.49 14.44 12.41
CA ARG A 1081 -47.92 14.66 12.71
C ARG A 1081 -48.30 16.07 13.17
N HIS A 1082 -47.39 16.81 13.82
CA HIS A 1082 -47.74 18.08 14.47
C HIS A 1082 -46.77 19.18 14.09
N ARG A 1083 -47.20 20.03 13.17
CA ARG A 1083 -46.47 21.21 12.76
C ARG A 1083 -46.46 22.25 13.88
N ARG A 1084 -45.28 22.82 14.19
CA ARG A 1084 -45.21 24.14 14.81
C ARG A 1084 -45.15 25.21 13.71
N PRO A 1085 -46.19 26.04 13.52
CA PRO A 1085 -46.04 27.26 12.73
C PRO A 1085 -45.03 28.18 13.41
N PHE A 1086 -44.42 29.09 12.64
CA PHE A 1086 -43.55 30.16 13.16
C PHE A 1086 -44.38 31.22 13.91
N SER A 1087 -45.10 30.81 14.97
CA SER A 1087 -46.15 31.60 15.61
C SER A 1087 -45.68 32.52 16.73
N ASP A 1088 -44.43 32.37 17.21
CA ASP A 1088 -43.89 33.21 18.29
C ASP A 1088 -43.07 34.41 17.80
N GLY A 1089 -42.99 34.61 16.47
CA GLY A 1089 -42.31 35.76 15.84
C GLY A 1089 -40.80 35.80 16.06
N ARG A 1090 -40.21 34.81 16.73
CA ARG A 1090 -38.77 34.68 16.83
C ARG A 1090 -38.27 33.98 15.56
N TYR A 1091 -37.25 34.57 14.93
CA TYR A 1091 -36.45 33.99 13.84
C TYR A 1091 -37.06 33.94 12.43
N VAL A 1092 -38.37 34.15 12.26
CA VAL A 1092 -39.00 34.37 10.95
C VAL A 1092 -39.93 35.57 11.07
N PRO A 1093 -39.94 36.50 10.09
CA PRO A 1093 -40.79 37.68 10.16
C PRO A 1093 -42.27 37.31 10.38
N GLY A 1094 -42.88 37.87 11.43
CA GLY A 1094 -44.26 37.55 11.84
C GLY A 1094 -45.35 37.87 10.81
N GLN A 1095 -45.01 38.54 9.70
CA GLN A 1095 -45.91 38.88 8.59
C GLN A 1095 -46.00 37.80 7.50
N LEU A 1096 -45.16 36.75 7.54
CA LEU A 1096 -45.17 35.67 6.54
C LEU A 1096 -46.26 34.63 6.85
N ASP A 1097 -47.23 34.43 5.94
CA ASP A 1097 -48.19 33.34 6.05
C ASP A 1097 -47.54 32.01 5.68
N THR A 1098 -47.18 31.25 6.72
CA THR A 1098 -46.53 29.96 6.55
C THR A 1098 -47.55 28.81 6.45
N ARG A 1099 -48.86 29.03 6.61
CA ARG A 1099 -49.86 27.94 6.76
C ARG A 1099 -49.95 26.99 5.57
N ARG A 1100 -49.64 27.44 4.35
CA ARG A 1100 -49.71 26.64 3.13
C ARG A 1100 -48.59 25.60 3.07
N THR A 1101 -48.96 24.32 2.99
CA THR A 1101 -48.02 23.19 2.85
C THR A 1101 -48.47 22.15 1.82
N MET A 1102 -49.72 22.21 1.35
CA MET A 1102 -50.24 21.27 0.35
C MET A 1102 -49.64 21.56 -1.04
N PRO A 1103 -49.34 20.51 -1.84
CA PRO A 1103 -48.78 20.66 -3.17
C PRO A 1103 -49.79 21.27 -4.13
N THR A 1104 -49.34 22.16 -5.01
CA THR A 1104 -50.11 22.60 -6.16
C THR A 1104 -50.30 21.44 -7.15
N GLU A 1105 -51.56 21.16 -7.53
CA GLU A 1105 -51.92 19.97 -8.33
C GLU A 1105 -51.52 20.11 -9.82
N GLN A 1106 -51.89 21.23 -10.45
CA GLN A 1106 -51.59 21.51 -11.85
C GLN A 1106 -50.35 22.40 -11.96
N VAL A 1107 -49.25 21.83 -12.47
CA VAL A 1107 -47.97 22.51 -12.64
C VAL A 1107 -47.40 22.17 -14.01
N SER A 1108 -46.99 23.18 -14.75
CA SER A 1108 -46.30 23.06 -16.03
C SER A 1108 -44.86 23.54 -15.88
N PHE A 1109 -43.90 22.75 -16.34
CA PHE A 1109 -42.49 23.13 -16.37
C PHE A 1109 -42.10 23.54 -17.80
N SER A 1110 -41.19 24.51 -17.92
CA SER A 1110 -40.70 24.94 -19.24
C SER A 1110 -39.56 24.04 -19.77
N ARG A 1111 -39.21 23.00 -19.00
CA ARG A 1111 -38.17 22.00 -19.28
C ARG A 1111 -38.80 20.61 -19.20
N GLU A 1112 -38.19 19.65 -19.90
CA GLU A 1112 -38.47 18.22 -19.74
C GLU A 1112 -38.34 17.78 -18.27
N VAL A 1113 -39.37 17.09 -17.78
CA VAL A 1113 -39.42 16.57 -16.41
C VAL A 1113 -38.48 15.37 -16.29
N PRO A 1114 -37.63 15.29 -15.25
CA PRO A 1114 -36.77 14.14 -15.02
C PRO A 1114 -37.54 12.82 -14.97
N ALA A 1115 -36.90 11.73 -15.42
CA ALA A 1115 -37.51 10.39 -15.40
C ALA A 1115 -37.72 9.81 -13.98
N TYR A 1116 -37.16 10.45 -12.95
CA TYR A 1116 -37.32 10.09 -11.55
C TYR A 1116 -38.29 11.05 -10.83
N PRO A 1117 -38.96 10.61 -9.74
CA PRO A 1117 -39.81 11.47 -8.93
C PRO A 1117 -39.06 12.67 -8.33
N MET A 1118 -39.71 13.83 -8.37
CA MET A 1118 -39.21 15.08 -7.79
C MET A 1118 -39.79 15.29 -6.39
N LEU A 1119 -39.13 16.10 -5.57
CA LEU A 1119 -39.71 16.60 -4.31
C LEU A 1119 -40.52 17.87 -4.56
N GLN A 1120 -41.68 17.95 -3.90
CA GLN A 1120 -42.54 19.12 -3.89
C GLN A 1120 -42.85 19.46 -2.42
N PHE A 1121 -42.51 20.67 -1.99
CA PHE A 1121 -42.68 21.08 -0.59
C PHE A 1121 -42.68 22.60 -0.43
N TRP A 1122 -43.17 23.07 0.71
CA TRP A 1122 -43.16 24.49 1.06
C TRP A 1122 -42.13 24.76 2.16
N THR A 1123 -41.32 25.81 1.99
CA THR A 1123 -40.39 26.27 3.03
C THR A 1123 -40.02 27.75 2.84
N LEU A 1124 -39.20 28.27 3.74
CA LEU A 1124 -38.68 29.64 3.68
C LEU A 1124 -37.52 29.72 2.68
N SER A 1125 -37.63 30.64 1.73
CA SER A 1125 -36.61 31.00 0.73
C SER A 1125 -36.00 32.37 1.07
N LEU A 1126 -34.67 32.42 1.06
CA LEU A 1126 -33.83 33.56 1.43
C LEU A 1126 -32.75 33.78 0.36
N PHE A 1127 -32.12 34.96 0.37
CA PHE A 1127 -31.06 35.30 -0.59
C PHE A 1127 -29.84 35.89 0.14
N TYR A 1128 -28.66 35.34 -0.14
CA TYR A 1128 -27.39 35.78 0.46
C TYR A 1128 -26.27 35.79 -0.59
N ARG A 1129 -25.18 36.51 -0.31
CA ARG A 1129 -23.95 36.41 -1.11
C ARG A 1129 -23.03 35.37 -0.49
N ILE A 1130 -22.25 34.70 -1.35
CA ILE A 1130 -21.20 33.79 -0.91
C ILE A 1130 -19.86 34.52 -1.03
N PHE A 1131 -19.13 34.60 0.07
CA PHE A 1131 -17.85 35.30 0.19
C PHE A 1131 -16.73 34.33 0.58
N GLU A 1132 -15.48 34.73 0.29
CA GLU A 1132 -14.27 33.97 0.64
C GLU A 1132 -14.31 32.49 0.25
N ILE A 1133 -14.73 32.20 -0.99
CA ILE A 1133 -14.79 30.84 -1.51
C ILE A 1133 -13.38 30.22 -1.50
N ASP A 1134 -13.21 29.18 -0.69
CA ASP A 1134 -12.09 28.26 -0.75
C ASP A 1134 -12.33 27.28 -1.90
N VAL A 1135 -11.67 27.56 -3.02
CA VAL A 1135 -11.76 26.80 -4.28
C VAL A 1135 -11.29 25.35 -4.11
N PHE A 1136 -10.40 25.07 -3.15
CA PHE A 1136 -9.84 23.72 -2.94
C PHE A 1136 -10.73 22.84 -2.09
N ARG A 1137 -11.50 23.46 -1.19
CA ARG A 1137 -12.47 22.75 -0.33
C ARG A 1137 -13.90 22.85 -0.84
N ALA A 1138 -14.13 23.69 -1.85
CA ALA A 1138 -15.45 24.14 -2.28
C ALA A 1138 -16.32 24.58 -1.09
N THR A 1139 -15.80 25.49 -0.27
CA THR A 1139 -16.51 26.02 0.90
C THR A 1139 -16.53 27.54 0.86
N GLY A 1140 -17.55 28.17 1.43
CA GLY A 1140 -17.64 29.63 1.51
C GLY A 1140 -18.45 30.12 2.70
N TYR A 1141 -18.40 31.43 2.94
CA TYR A 1141 -19.16 32.09 3.99
C TYR A 1141 -20.36 32.83 3.41
N LEU A 1142 -21.45 32.89 4.17
CA LEU A 1142 -22.63 33.66 3.80
C LEU A 1142 -22.56 35.07 4.37
N GLU A 1143 -22.89 36.04 3.52
CA GLU A 1143 -22.90 37.47 3.83
C GLU A 1143 -24.34 38.02 3.68
N ASP A 1144 -24.83 38.70 4.73
CA ASP A 1144 -26.16 39.30 4.80
C ASP A 1144 -26.24 40.67 4.10
N SER A 1145 -27.40 41.34 4.19
CA SER A 1145 -27.61 42.68 3.62
C SER A 1145 -26.72 43.78 4.22
N ASN A 1146 -26.16 43.55 5.41
CA ASN A 1146 -25.30 44.48 6.16
C ASN A 1146 -23.81 44.13 6.01
N SER A 1147 -23.46 43.20 5.12
CA SER A 1147 -22.09 42.71 4.95
C SER A 1147 -21.51 41.96 6.15
N ASN A 1148 -22.36 41.40 7.02
CA ASN A 1148 -21.95 40.56 8.13
C ASN A 1148 -21.87 39.09 7.73
N ILE A 1149 -20.84 38.40 8.22
CA ILE A 1149 -20.74 36.95 8.09
C ILE A 1149 -21.82 36.31 8.97
N CYS A 1150 -22.73 35.56 8.35
CA CYS A 1150 -23.93 35.04 9.00
C CYS A 1150 -24.08 33.52 8.89
N GLY A 1151 -23.28 32.86 8.05
CA GLY A 1151 -23.37 31.42 7.83
C GLY A 1151 -22.16 30.85 7.10
N PHE A 1152 -22.19 29.54 6.90
CA PHE A 1152 -21.14 28.77 6.23
C PHE A 1152 -21.78 27.70 5.34
N VAL A 1153 -21.22 27.49 4.15
CA VAL A 1153 -21.74 26.55 3.15
C VAL A 1153 -20.63 25.74 2.51
N SER A 1154 -20.91 24.47 2.25
CA SER A 1154 -20.19 23.64 1.29
C SER A 1154 -20.92 23.69 -0.06
N LEU A 1155 -20.16 23.80 -1.15
CA LEU A 1155 -20.62 24.02 -2.51
C LEU A 1155 -20.54 22.70 -3.28
N ASP A 1156 -21.69 22.13 -3.61
CA ASP A 1156 -21.82 20.87 -4.31
C ASP A 1156 -21.69 21.09 -5.84
N GLY A 1157 -20.90 20.27 -6.52
CA GLY A 1157 -20.66 20.38 -7.96
C GLY A 1157 -19.84 21.60 -8.37
N PHE A 1158 -19.09 22.21 -7.44
CA PHE A 1158 -18.38 23.48 -7.64
C PHE A 1158 -17.44 23.52 -8.86
N GLU A 1159 -16.79 22.40 -9.19
CA GLU A 1159 -15.88 22.29 -10.33
C GLU A 1159 -16.60 22.09 -11.68
N GLU A 1160 -17.89 21.75 -11.66
CA GLU A 1160 -18.68 21.32 -12.82
C GLU A 1160 -19.64 22.41 -13.32
N THR A 1161 -19.74 23.54 -12.61
CA THR A 1161 -20.70 24.59 -12.91
C THR A 1161 -20.10 25.99 -12.83
N ASP A 1162 -20.63 26.88 -13.67
CA ASP A 1162 -20.32 28.31 -13.66
C ASP A 1162 -21.22 29.08 -12.70
N PHE A 1163 -22.20 28.42 -12.08
CA PHE A 1163 -23.14 29.00 -11.12
C PHE A 1163 -22.44 29.83 -10.03
N PHE A 1164 -21.34 29.30 -9.47
CA PHE A 1164 -20.57 29.94 -8.40
C PHE A 1164 -19.59 31.02 -8.88
N LYS A 1165 -19.42 31.22 -10.19
CA LYS A 1165 -18.57 32.30 -10.72
C LYS A 1165 -19.24 33.66 -10.57
N SER A 1166 -20.57 33.69 -10.53
CA SER A 1166 -21.34 34.92 -10.36
C SER A 1166 -21.11 35.50 -8.94
N ARG A 1167 -20.84 36.80 -8.80
CA ARG A 1167 -20.81 37.45 -7.47
C ARG A 1167 -22.20 37.92 -7.03
N GLY A 1168 -23.25 37.27 -7.55
CA GLY A 1168 -24.65 37.62 -7.34
C GLY A 1168 -25.19 37.13 -5.98
N SER A 1169 -26.48 37.35 -5.77
CA SER A 1169 -27.22 36.72 -4.67
C SER A 1169 -27.62 35.29 -5.05
N TYR A 1170 -27.48 34.38 -4.09
CA TYR A 1170 -27.82 32.97 -4.21
C TYR A 1170 -29.09 32.68 -3.41
N GLU A 1171 -30.03 31.96 -4.01
CA GLU A 1171 -31.23 31.50 -3.30
C GLU A 1171 -30.86 30.32 -2.41
N ILE A 1172 -31.23 30.42 -1.13
CA ILE A 1172 -31.12 29.35 -0.15
C ILE A 1172 -32.47 29.07 0.48
N ILE A 1173 -32.70 27.82 0.87
CA ILE A 1173 -33.90 27.41 1.60
C ILE A 1173 -33.54 26.92 2.99
N LEU A 1174 -34.43 27.17 3.95
CA LEU A 1174 -34.31 26.61 5.29
C LEU A 1174 -34.93 25.20 5.35
N LEU A 1175 -34.30 24.28 6.08
CA LEU A 1175 -34.78 22.91 6.23
C LEU A 1175 -35.24 22.59 7.66
N SER A 1176 -34.44 22.99 8.65
CA SER A 1176 -34.65 22.62 10.06
C SER A 1176 -33.81 23.50 10.99
N GLU A 1177 -34.11 23.49 12.30
CA GLU A 1177 -33.19 24.06 13.30
C GLU A 1177 -31.95 23.18 13.54
N ALA A 1178 -30.82 23.81 13.87
CA ALA A 1178 -29.53 23.18 14.13
C ALA A 1178 -28.84 23.76 15.39
N ARG A 1179 -28.11 22.93 16.15
CA ARG A 1179 -27.41 23.33 17.39
C ARG A 1179 -26.12 24.13 17.19
N ALA A 1180 -25.52 24.04 16.00
CA ALA A 1180 -24.08 24.16 15.74
C ALA A 1180 -23.37 22.82 15.88
N CYS A 1181 -22.55 22.50 14.88
CA CYS A 1181 -21.81 21.26 14.84
C CYS A 1181 -20.41 21.46 14.23
N SER A 1182 -19.59 20.43 14.44
CA SER A 1182 -18.19 20.22 14.05
C SER A 1182 -17.86 20.35 12.55
N LEU A 1183 -18.78 20.84 11.72
CA LEU A 1183 -18.66 21.06 10.27
C LEU A 1183 -17.48 21.96 9.86
N VAL A 1184 -16.69 22.44 10.82
CA VAL A 1184 -15.88 23.60 10.63
C VAL A 1184 -14.50 23.47 11.26
N GLY A 1185 -13.50 23.55 10.38
CA GLY A 1185 -12.17 24.02 10.70
C GLY A 1185 -12.13 25.49 11.18
N LEU A 1186 -13.16 25.96 11.90
CA LEU A 1186 -13.21 27.29 12.56
C LEU A 1186 -12.36 27.31 13.83
N LYS A 1187 -11.09 26.90 13.75
CA LYS A 1187 -10.11 27.40 14.71
C LYS A 1187 -9.85 28.87 14.38
N GLY A 1188 -10.76 29.78 14.74
CA GLY A 1188 -10.45 31.21 14.66
C GLY A 1188 -11.60 32.24 14.61
N ILE A 1189 -12.82 31.90 14.19
CA ILE A 1189 -13.90 32.91 14.07
C ILE A 1189 -14.81 32.82 15.31
N SER A 1190 -14.76 33.85 16.16
CA SER A 1190 -15.72 34.02 17.25
C SER A 1190 -17.04 34.52 16.66
N TRP A 1191 -18.03 33.63 16.54
CA TRP A 1191 -19.42 33.97 16.22
C TRP A 1191 -20.17 34.64 17.38
N ARG A 1192 -19.52 34.74 18.54
CA ARG A 1192 -20.03 35.51 19.67
C ARG A 1192 -19.90 36.97 19.24
N ASP A 1193 -21.02 37.69 19.21
CA ASP A 1193 -21.13 39.17 19.21
C ASP A 1193 -21.89 39.83 18.02
N LEU A 1194 -22.37 39.10 17.00
CA LEU A 1194 -23.06 39.75 15.84
C LEU A 1194 -24.60 39.77 15.89
N TYR A 1195 -25.25 38.78 16.53
CA TYR A 1195 -26.71 38.69 16.62
C TYR A 1195 -27.15 38.46 18.08
N PRO A 1196 -28.33 38.95 18.50
CA PRO A 1196 -28.81 38.80 19.88
C PRO A 1196 -28.80 37.33 20.32
N LEU A 1197 -28.29 37.07 21.54
CA LEU A 1197 -28.32 35.74 22.14
C LEU A 1197 -29.78 35.32 22.33
N THR A 1198 -30.28 34.47 21.45
CA THR A 1198 -31.54 33.82 21.71
C THR A 1198 -31.31 32.69 22.73
N GLY A 1199 -32.11 32.69 23.79
CA GLY A 1199 -31.95 31.74 24.88
C GLY A 1199 -32.18 30.31 24.40
N GLY A 1200 -31.09 29.56 24.15
CA GLY A 1200 -31.16 28.15 23.75
C GLY A 1200 -29.85 27.56 23.22
N GLN A 1201 -29.83 26.23 23.13
CA GLN A 1201 -28.76 25.43 22.51
C GLN A 1201 -28.87 25.36 20.97
N TRP A 1202 -29.99 25.80 20.37
CA TRP A 1202 -30.30 25.70 18.92
C TRP A 1202 -30.22 27.08 18.28
N ARG A 1203 -29.06 27.45 17.72
CA ARG A 1203 -28.76 28.82 17.26
C ARG A 1203 -28.67 28.99 15.74
N PHE A 1204 -28.81 27.89 15.00
CA PHE A 1204 -28.62 27.88 13.55
C PHE A 1204 -29.81 27.23 12.84
N TYR A 1205 -29.89 27.44 11.53
CA TYR A 1205 -30.72 26.69 10.60
C TYR A 1205 -29.84 25.87 9.67
N ASN A 1206 -30.24 24.63 9.38
CA ASN A 1206 -29.72 23.90 8.23
C ASN A 1206 -30.29 24.51 6.95
N ILE A 1207 -29.42 24.75 5.98
CA ILE A 1207 -29.78 25.42 4.73
C ILE A 1207 -29.32 24.63 3.51
N MET A 1208 -30.02 24.83 2.40
CA MET A 1208 -29.66 24.27 1.09
C MET A 1208 -29.62 25.37 0.04
N ILE A 1209 -28.58 25.37 -0.80
CA ILE A 1209 -28.46 26.28 -1.95
C ILE A 1209 -29.18 25.67 -3.14
N LEU A 1210 -29.95 26.48 -3.87
CA LEU A 1210 -30.71 26.05 -5.04
C LEU A 1210 -30.24 26.74 -6.33
N GLU A 1211 -30.20 25.98 -7.41
CA GLU A 1211 -30.09 26.50 -8.78
C GLU A 1211 -31.32 26.08 -9.59
N TRP A 1212 -31.95 27.03 -10.29
CA TRP A 1212 -33.20 26.81 -10.99
C TRP A 1212 -33.03 26.61 -12.49
N TYR A 1213 -33.71 25.60 -13.03
CA TYR A 1213 -33.78 25.27 -14.45
C TYR A 1213 -35.23 25.07 -14.88
N GLY A 1214 -35.82 26.06 -15.55
CA GLY A 1214 -37.16 25.94 -16.13
C GLY A 1214 -38.28 25.62 -15.12
N GLY A 1215 -38.18 26.20 -13.91
CA GLY A 1215 -39.13 25.98 -12.81
C GLY A 1215 -38.80 24.80 -11.89
N ILE A 1216 -37.71 24.08 -12.15
CA ILE A 1216 -37.22 22.96 -11.36
C ILE A 1216 -35.88 23.33 -10.72
N ALA A 1217 -35.75 23.20 -9.41
CA ALA A 1217 -34.51 23.43 -8.69
C ALA A 1217 -33.64 22.16 -8.62
N GLU A 1218 -32.33 22.32 -8.66
CA GLU A 1218 -31.35 21.34 -8.19
C GLU A 1218 -30.64 21.88 -6.94
N ARG A 1219 -30.26 20.98 -6.04
CA ARG A 1219 -29.38 21.27 -4.91
C ARG A 1219 -27.98 21.60 -5.43
N ARG A 1220 -27.39 22.68 -4.89
CA ARG A 1220 -26.02 23.12 -5.17
C ARG A 1220 -25.14 23.32 -3.93
N GLY A 1221 -25.66 23.07 -2.74
CA GLY A 1221 -24.85 23.17 -1.54
C GLY A 1221 -25.65 22.98 -0.29
N PHE A 1222 -24.93 22.79 0.80
CA PHE A 1222 -25.50 22.61 2.13
C PHE A 1222 -24.67 23.36 3.17
N GLY A 1223 -25.32 23.86 4.22
CA GLY A 1223 -24.62 24.58 5.25
C GLY A 1223 -25.49 24.97 6.43
N VAL A 1224 -25.00 25.96 7.17
CA VAL A 1224 -25.68 26.52 8.34
C VAL A 1224 -25.80 28.04 8.25
N LEU A 1225 -26.93 28.57 8.73
CA LEU A 1225 -27.22 30.00 8.82
C LEU A 1225 -27.58 30.37 10.27
N ASN A 1226 -27.06 31.47 10.80
CA ASN A 1226 -27.49 31.98 12.10
C ASN A 1226 -28.97 32.39 12.05
N GLN A 1227 -29.77 31.98 13.03
CA GLN A 1227 -31.21 32.26 13.03
C GLN A 1227 -31.54 33.77 13.02
N GLY A 1228 -30.69 34.61 13.62
CA GLY A 1228 -30.87 36.07 13.62
C GLY A 1228 -30.65 36.72 12.25
N ALA A 1229 -30.05 36.02 11.30
CA ALA A 1229 -29.74 36.56 9.97
C ALA A 1229 -30.95 36.57 9.02
N VAL A 1230 -32.04 35.85 9.34
CA VAL A 1230 -33.21 35.68 8.46
C VAL A 1230 -33.86 37.02 8.08
N GLU A 1231 -33.92 37.98 9.02
CA GLU A 1231 -34.46 39.32 8.78
C GLU A 1231 -33.55 40.19 7.88
N PHE A 1232 -32.29 39.78 7.70
CA PHE A 1232 -31.28 40.47 6.90
C PHE A 1232 -31.01 39.76 5.56
N SER A 1233 -31.96 38.95 5.09
CA SER A 1233 -31.93 38.39 3.74
C SER A 1233 -31.92 39.52 2.70
N LEU A 1234 -31.20 39.31 1.60
CA LEU A 1234 -31.27 40.18 0.43
C LEU A 1234 -32.65 40.04 -0.25
N ALA A 1235 -33.06 41.08 -0.98
CA ALA A 1235 -34.23 41.00 -1.83
C ALA A 1235 -34.04 39.90 -2.91
N PRO A 1236 -35.10 39.14 -3.27
CA PRO A 1236 -36.50 39.31 -2.88
C PRO A 1236 -36.95 38.56 -1.61
N GLY A 1237 -36.04 37.96 -0.82
CA GLY A 1237 -36.37 37.24 0.42
C GLY A 1237 -36.44 38.14 1.65
N PRO A 1238 -37.00 37.67 2.78
CA PRO A 1238 -37.52 36.32 3.03
C PRO A 1238 -38.92 36.06 2.47
N SER A 1239 -39.17 34.87 1.92
CA SER A 1239 -40.48 34.49 1.36
C SER A 1239 -40.86 33.03 1.64
N TRP A 1240 -42.16 32.74 1.82
CA TRP A 1240 -42.67 31.36 1.93
C TRP A 1240 -42.99 30.84 0.53
N LYS A 1241 -42.23 29.85 0.05
CA LYS A 1241 -42.19 29.46 -1.36
C LYS A 1241 -42.39 27.95 -1.53
N GLU A 1242 -43.09 27.57 -2.61
CA GLU A 1242 -43.18 26.19 -3.07
C GLU A 1242 -41.93 25.84 -3.88
N ILE A 1243 -41.29 24.73 -3.53
CA ILE A 1243 -40.05 24.25 -4.13
C ILE A 1243 -40.32 22.94 -4.88
N PHE A 1244 -39.84 22.87 -6.10
CA PHE A 1244 -39.80 21.66 -6.94
C PHE A 1244 -38.35 21.25 -7.08
N LEU A 1245 -37.90 20.27 -6.30
CA LEU A 1245 -36.48 19.87 -6.23
C LEU A 1245 -36.28 18.53 -6.93
N ALA A 1246 -35.42 18.52 -7.95
CA ALA A 1246 -35.04 17.34 -8.72
C ALA A 1246 -33.69 16.79 -8.28
#